data_AF-A0A951FAR2-F1
#
_entry.id   AF-A0A951FAR2-F1
#
_cell.length_a   1.000
_cell.length_b   1.000
_cell.length_c   1.000
_cell.angle_alpha   90.00
_cell.angle_beta   90.00
_cell.angle_gamma   90.00
#
_symmetry.space_group_name_H-M   'P 1'
#
loop_
_entity.id
_entity.type
_entity.pdbx_description
1 polymer ?
#
loop_
_entity_poly.entity_id
_entity_poly.type
_entity_poly.pdbx_seq_one_letter_code
_entity_poly.pdbx_strand_id
1 'polypeptide(L)'
;MVSSLLSSQSRHLLPRAIFSVLCCALIAAILVVAHSTAAQTSNLALNRPVTASSVENGGTPATAAVDGNTGTRWSSAASDPQSISVDLGAVRSIGRVVLRWEAAYARAYQIQVSSDGTTWTNVFSTTTGDGGVDDLTVSGSGRYVRVYGTQRATQYGYSLWELEVYAGATATPTPGTCGTSNAALNRPATALSIENAGTPASAAVDGNTGTRWASAASDPQWLQVDLGSVQSICKVILRWEAAYGRAYQIQVSNDGSTWTNVFSTTTGDGGVDDLTVSGSGRYVRMYGTQRATGYGYSLWELEVFVAGTAPSPTPTPSPSTGPVDFGPNVAIFDPSMSSATIQAKLNSVFATQEQNQFGMERNALLFKPGTYAVDANIGFNTQIAGLGFSPDDVTINGYVRAEADWFGDNGTQNFWRFAENMSVTPPDGNNRWAVSQAAPFRRMHVRGQLQLDPRGHGWSSGGFLADSKVDGQVFAGSQQQYMTRNSQIGSWSNCVWNCVFVGVSGAPAQTFPNPPYTTIGQTPVIREKPFLYIDAAGNYQVFVPALRTNAGGTTWFGQTPQGTSIPISQFFIVKPGATAANMNNALAQGRNLLITPGVYHLNQTINVTRANTVVLGMGLATLIPDNGVVALKVADVDGVKVAGILIDAGTTNSPILMEVGPPGASASHTTNPTSLHDVFARIGGAVAGKATVSLVINSSNVIIDHTWLWRGDHGSGIGWNVNTADHGLIVNGSNVTAYGLFVEHYQKYNVIWNGNGGRTYMFQNELPYDPPNQASWMNGSGRGYAAYKVANSVTTHEAWGVGSYCYFNVDPSIVADRGFEVPNTAGVRFHNLLTVSLGGNGVITNVINTTGGPAQGTATVPSYVVNYP
;
A
#
# COMPACT_ATOMS: atom_id res chain seq x y z
N MET A 1 -18.42 71.02 53.72
CA MET A 1 -18.37 71.93 54.89
C MET A 1 -17.21 71.49 55.78
N VAL A 2 -16.46 72.43 56.38
CA VAL A 2 -15.58 72.27 57.59
C VAL A 2 -14.50 71.16 57.48
N SER A 3 -13.21 71.46 57.26
CA SER A 3 -12.18 71.90 58.26
C SER A 3 -11.85 70.79 59.29
N SER A 4 -10.62 70.32 59.55
CA SER A 4 -9.21 70.81 59.53
C SER A 4 -8.66 71.15 60.93
N LEU A 5 -7.31 71.17 61.08
CA LEU A 5 -6.51 71.36 62.31
C LEU A 5 -6.54 70.19 63.33
N LEU A 6 -5.61 70.06 64.30
CA LEU A 6 -4.12 70.12 64.30
C LEU A 6 -3.61 69.76 65.73
N SER A 7 -2.28 69.70 65.92
CA SER A 7 -1.57 69.81 67.22
C SER A 7 -1.63 68.61 68.18
N SER A 8 -0.69 68.42 69.13
CA SER A 8 0.75 68.76 69.16
C SER A 8 1.48 68.00 70.30
N GLN A 9 2.83 67.95 70.24
CA GLN A 9 3.85 68.06 71.32
C GLN A 9 3.63 67.42 72.73
N SER A 10 4.63 67.07 73.56
CA SER A 10 6.08 66.74 73.47
C SER A 10 6.56 66.28 74.89
N ARG A 11 7.80 66.24 75.41
CA ARG A 11 9.20 66.64 75.05
C ARG A 11 10.17 65.98 76.06
N HIS A 12 11.47 65.87 75.72
CA HIS A 12 12.64 65.82 76.66
C HIS A 12 12.79 64.58 77.60
N LEU A 13 13.98 64.16 78.08
CA LEU A 13 15.37 64.55 77.79
C LEU A 13 16.38 63.38 77.98
N LEU A 14 17.63 63.62 77.55
CA LEU A 14 18.83 62.75 77.46
C LEU A 14 19.62 62.67 78.81
N PRO A 15 20.65 61.78 79.03
CA PRO A 15 21.84 61.66 78.15
C PRO A 15 22.71 60.36 78.09
N ARG A 16 23.45 60.21 76.96
CA ARG A 16 24.72 59.45 76.75
C ARG A 16 24.66 57.91 76.91
N ALA A 17 25.46 57.05 76.26
CA ALA A 17 26.33 57.04 75.05
C ALA A 17 26.82 55.56 74.85
N ILE A 18 27.49 55.05 73.80
CA ILE A 18 28.03 55.55 72.51
C ILE A 18 28.25 54.32 71.55
N PHE A 19 28.16 54.50 70.21
CA PHE A 19 28.54 53.53 69.12
C PHE A 19 27.77 52.18 69.06
N SER A 20 27.38 51.59 67.91
CA SER A 20 27.42 51.97 66.48
C SER A 20 26.17 51.35 65.79
N VAL A 21 25.35 52.10 65.02
CA VAL A 21 25.45 52.27 63.54
C VAL A 21 25.34 50.92 62.79
N LEU A 22 24.30 50.61 61.98
CA LEU A 22 23.24 51.46 61.40
C LEU A 22 21.86 50.75 61.23
N CYS A 23 20.80 51.58 61.32
CA CYS A 23 19.43 51.50 60.78
C CYS A 23 19.16 50.65 59.50
N CYS A 24 17.93 50.39 59.00
CA CYS A 24 16.51 50.57 59.42
C CYS A 24 15.61 50.08 58.23
N ALA A 25 14.29 49.86 58.29
CA ALA A 25 13.31 49.64 59.37
C ALA A 25 11.96 49.12 58.78
N LEU A 26 11.06 48.68 59.67
CA LEU A 26 9.60 48.54 59.53
C LEU A 26 9.00 47.62 58.44
N ILE A 27 8.08 46.77 58.91
CA ILE A 27 7.20 45.93 58.09
C ILE A 27 5.94 46.71 57.72
N ALA A 28 5.56 46.69 56.44
CA ALA A 28 4.22 47.02 55.98
C ALA A 28 3.74 45.90 55.04
N ALA A 29 2.70 45.17 55.43
CA ALA A 29 2.22 44.00 54.69
C ALA A 29 1.38 44.42 53.47
N ILE A 30 2.00 44.46 52.30
CA ILE A 30 1.32 44.66 51.01
C ILE A 30 0.78 43.31 50.53
N LEU A 31 -0.43 43.31 49.94
CA LEU A 31 -0.98 42.15 49.23
C LEU A 31 -0.07 41.78 48.04
N VAL A 32 0.70 40.70 48.18
CA VAL A 32 1.37 40.08 47.04
C VAL A 32 0.36 39.21 46.31
N VAL A 33 -0.12 39.69 45.16
CA VAL A 33 -0.75 38.83 44.16
C VAL A 33 0.34 37.92 43.60
N ALA A 34 0.46 36.73 44.20
CA ALA A 34 1.39 35.71 43.76
C ALA A 34 1.01 35.26 42.34
N HIS A 35 1.67 35.85 41.35
CA HIS A 35 1.59 35.38 39.98
C HIS A 35 2.17 33.98 39.95
N SER A 36 1.34 32.98 39.66
CA SER A 36 1.78 31.61 39.45
C SER A 36 2.67 31.56 38.21
N THR A 37 3.98 31.65 38.41
CA THR A 37 4.96 31.45 37.34
C THR A 37 4.78 30.06 36.77
N ALA A 38 4.47 29.98 35.47
CA ALA A 38 4.34 28.69 34.79
C ALA A 38 5.65 27.90 34.92
N ALA A 39 5.53 26.59 35.16
CA ALA A 39 6.70 25.74 35.35
C ALA A 39 7.55 25.74 34.07
N GLN A 40 8.81 26.18 34.17
CA GLN A 40 9.75 26.11 33.07
C GLN A 40 9.99 24.64 32.67
N THR A 41 9.76 24.32 31.40
CA THR A 41 10.16 23.05 30.82
C THR A 41 11.68 22.97 30.82
N SER A 42 12.26 21.97 31.52
CA SER A 42 13.71 21.80 31.63
C SER A 42 14.35 21.51 30.26
N ASN A 43 15.46 22.21 29.96
CA ASN A 43 16.34 21.87 28.83
C ASN A 43 17.06 20.54 29.14
N LEU A 44 16.74 19.50 28.39
CA LEU A 44 17.25 18.13 28.53
C LEU A 44 18.72 18.01 28.11
N ALA A 45 19.20 18.89 27.22
CA ALA A 45 20.57 18.94 26.71
C ALA A 45 21.55 19.66 27.66
N LEU A 46 21.05 20.46 28.60
CA LEU A 46 21.88 21.25 29.51
C LEU A 46 22.91 20.38 30.26
N ASN A 47 24.19 20.72 30.11
CA ASN A 47 25.36 20.05 30.67
C ASN A 47 25.43 18.53 30.37
N ARG A 48 24.92 18.10 29.20
CA ARG A 48 25.00 16.71 28.73
C ARG A 48 26.31 16.38 28.00
N PRO A 49 26.69 15.09 27.94
CA PRO A 49 27.75 14.65 27.04
C PRO A 49 27.42 14.99 25.59
N VAL A 50 28.40 15.55 24.88
CA VAL A 50 28.28 15.94 23.48
C VAL A 50 29.44 15.39 22.66
N THR A 51 29.19 15.19 21.37
CA THR A 51 30.18 14.77 20.37
C THR A 51 29.95 15.56 19.11
N ALA A 52 30.99 16.22 18.61
CA ALA A 52 30.98 16.93 17.34
C ALA A 52 31.95 16.28 16.35
N SER A 53 31.68 16.42 15.05
CA SER A 53 32.57 15.92 13.99
C SER A 53 33.89 16.69 13.89
N SER A 54 33.94 17.92 14.43
CA SER A 54 35.15 18.72 14.61
C SER A 54 34.95 19.84 15.63
N VAL A 55 36.05 20.46 16.05
CA VAL A 55 36.08 21.77 16.72
C VAL A 55 37.07 22.67 15.98
N GLU A 56 36.79 23.97 15.89
CA GLU A 56 37.65 24.95 15.23
C GLU A 56 38.98 25.12 15.98
N ASN A 57 38.91 25.24 17.30
CA ASN A 57 40.05 25.38 18.21
C ASN A 57 39.64 25.06 19.65
N GLY A 58 40.62 25.00 20.57
CA GLY A 58 40.37 24.69 21.99
C GLY A 58 39.52 25.73 22.76
N GLY A 59 39.29 26.92 22.20
CA GLY A 59 38.41 27.94 22.76
C GLY A 59 36.94 27.83 22.32
N THR A 60 36.60 26.86 21.46
CA THR A 60 35.25 26.65 20.91
C THR A 60 34.78 25.18 21.00
N PRO A 61 34.88 24.52 22.18
CA PRO A 61 34.59 23.10 22.35
C PRO A 61 33.10 22.77 22.15
N ALA A 62 32.78 21.53 21.80
CA ALA A 62 31.38 21.10 21.62
C ALA A 62 30.52 21.30 22.89
N THR A 63 31.11 21.21 24.09
CA THR A 63 30.42 21.45 25.37
C THR A 63 29.91 22.88 25.53
N ALA A 64 30.51 23.83 24.83
CA ALA A 64 30.15 25.25 24.87
C ALA A 64 28.92 25.60 24.00
N ALA A 65 28.16 24.60 23.55
CA ALA A 65 26.84 24.79 22.95
C ALA A 65 25.74 24.01 23.71
N VAL A 66 25.99 23.62 24.97
CA VAL A 66 25.03 22.99 25.87
C VAL A 66 25.24 23.39 27.34
N ASP A 67 26.04 24.43 27.63
CA ASP A 67 26.49 24.76 29.00
C ASP A 67 25.51 25.68 29.76
N GLY A 68 24.57 26.31 29.05
CA GLY A 68 23.61 27.28 29.55
C GLY A 68 24.03 28.76 29.37
N ASN A 69 25.13 29.03 28.67
CA ASN A 69 25.75 30.35 28.59
C ASN A 69 25.88 30.85 27.14
N THR A 70 24.99 31.76 26.73
CA THR A 70 25.01 32.37 25.38
C THR A 70 26.18 33.35 25.13
N GLY A 71 27.24 33.31 25.97
CA GLY A 71 28.52 33.96 25.74
C GLY A 71 29.67 32.97 25.42
N THR A 72 29.42 31.66 25.47
CA THR A 72 30.32 30.60 25.01
C THR A 72 29.71 29.89 23.79
N ARG A 73 30.55 29.30 22.91
CA ARG A 73 30.07 28.68 21.65
C ARG A 73 30.88 27.44 21.26
N TRP A 74 30.22 26.48 20.63
CA TRP A 74 30.87 25.52 19.74
C TRP A 74 31.16 26.18 18.39
N SER A 75 32.24 25.79 17.72
CA SER A 75 32.53 26.12 16.32
C SER A 75 33.16 24.91 15.64
N SER A 76 32.76 24.60 14.41
CA SER A 76 33.32 23.48 13.62
C SER A 76 34.51 23.90 12.76
N ALA A 77 35.21 22.92 12.18
CA ALA A 77 36.06 23.17 11.02
C ALA A 77 35.24 23.76 9.85
N ALA A 78 35.88 24.56 9.00
CA ALA A 78 35.27 25.27 7.86
C ALA A 78 35.06 24.36 6.63
N SER A 79 34.34 23.26 6.79
CA SER A 79 33.99 22.32 5.73
C SER A 79 32.56 21.78 5.89
N ASP A 80 32.08 21.03 4.90
CA ASP A 80 30.75 20.43 4.85
C ASP A 80 30.85 18.92 4.54
N PRO A 81 30.01 18.06 5.13
CA PRO A 81 29.07 18.32 6.23
C PRO A 81 29.79 18.38 7.59
N GLN A 82 29.13 18.94 8.61
CA GLN A 82 29.56 18.89 10.02
C GLN A 82 28.37 18.66 10.94
N SER A 83 28.61 18.24 12.17
CA SER A 83 27.54 17.96 13.13
C SER A 83 27.98 18.10 14.58
N ILE A 84 26.99 18.34 15.44
CA ILE A 84 27.08 18.21 16.89
C ILE A 84 25.90 17.36 17.38
N SER A 85 26.18 16.44 18.30
CA SER A 85 25.24 15.46 18.86
C SER A 85 25.30 15.49 20.38
N VAL A 86 24.14 15.50 21.04
CA VAL A 86 23.99 15.47 22.50
C VAL A 86 23.35 14.17 22.97
N ASP A 87 23.87 13.57 24.04
CA ASP A 87 23.31 12.39 24.72
C ASP A 87 22.45 12.81 25.91
N LEU A 88 21.13 12.67 25.80
CA LEU A 88 20.16 13.00 26.86
C LEU A 88 20.18 12.00 28.05
N GLY A 89 21.07 11.00 28.01
CA GLY A 89 21.30 9.96 29.03
C GLY A 89 20.27 8.83 29.03
N ALA A 90 19.10 9.04 28.45
CA ALA A 90 18.03 8.06 28.27
C ALA A 90 17.16 8.48 27.08
N VAL A 91 16.35 7.57 26.53
CA VAL A 91 15.36 7.91 25.50
C VAL A 91 14.31 8.88 26.07
N ARG A 92 14.12 10.03 25.43
CA ARG A 92 13.14 11.07 25.79
C ARG A 92 12.16 11.31 24.65
N SER A 93 10.98 11.83 24.96
CA SER A 93 10.11 12.48 23.97
C SER A 93 10.62 13.90 23.73
N ILE A 94 10.80 14.28 22.47
CA ILE A 94 11.39 15.55 22.06
C ILE A 94 10.37 16.25 21.16
N GLY A 95 9.94 17.44 21.58
CA GLY A 95 8.91 18.23 20.87
C GLY A 95 9.32 19.66 20.53
N ARG A 96 10.44 20.14 21.08
CA ARG A 96 11.01 21.45 20.75
C ARG A 96 12.52 21.40 20.84
N VAL A 97 13.21 21.98 19.85
CA VAL A 97 14.67 22.16 19.82
C VAL A 97 14.95 23.60 19.46
N VAL A 98 15.75 24.31 20.25
CA VAL A 98 16.16 25.69 19.98
C VAL A 98 17.64 25.70 19.61
N LEU A 99 17.97 26.26 18.45
CA LEU A 99 19.34 26.54 18.06
C LEU A 99 19.61 28.03 18.21
N ARG A 100 20.72 28.41 18.84
CA ARG A 100 21.21 29.80 18.83
C ARG A 100 22.49 29.87 18.02
N TRP A 101 22.38 30.26 16.76
CA TRP A 101 23.52 30.39 15.86
C TRP A 101 24.36 31.62 16.17
N GLU A 102 25.65 31.52 15.89
CA GLU A 102 26.53 32.67 15.68
C GLU A 102 26.34 33.22 14.23
N ALA A 103 27.01 34.29 13.84
CA ALA A 103 26.99 34.77 12.45
C ALA A 103 27.49 33.69 11.45
N ALA A 104 28.28 32.72 11.90
CA ALA A 104 28.65 31.54 11.14
C ALA A 104 27.60 30.39 11.29
N TYR A 105 26.49 30.49 10.57
CA TYR A 105 25.34 29.58 10.68
C TYR A 105 25.17 28.59 9.51
N ALA A 106 24.24 27.63 9.67
CA ALA A 106 23.86 26.67 8.62
C ALA A 106 22.83 27.23 7.63
N ARG A 107 23.15 27.25 6.34
CA ARG A 107 22.15 27.47 5.28
C ARG A 107 21.26 26.26 5.07
N ALA A 108 21.84 25.05 5.16
CA ALA A 108 21.10 23.80 5.12
C ALA A 108 21.53 22.89 6.28
N TYR A 109 20.54 22.34 7.00
CA TYR A 109 20.77 21.41 8.11
C TYR A 109 19.56 20.52 8.39
N GLN A 110 19.78 19.49 9.20
CA GLN A 110 18.78 18.55 9.70
C GLN A 110 18.85 18.47 11.23
N ILE A 111 17.70 18.32 11.90
CA ILE A 111 17.66 17.80 13.27
C ILE A 111 17.32 16.32 13.20
N GLN A 112 18.11 15.49 13.88
CA GLN A 112 17.99 14.05 13.85
C GLN A 112 17.93 13.49 15.27
N VAL A 113 17.16 12.43 15.46
CA VAL A 113 17.08 11.68 16.73
C VAL A 113 17.58 10.25 16.53
N SER A 114 18.11 9.66 17.60
CA SER A 114 18.58 8.27 17.62
C SER A 114 18.41 7.63 19.00
N SER A 115 18.13 6.33 19.05
CA SER A 115 18.16 5.52 20.28
C SER A 115 19.55 5.01 20.65
N ASP A 116 20.45 4.86 19.66
CA ASP A 116 21.71 4.11 19.76
C ASP A 116 22.97 4.94 19.42
N GLY A 117 22.81 6.14 18.84
CA GLY A 117 23.88 7.03 18.40
C GLY A 117 24.42 6.73 17.00
N THR A 118 23.94 5.68 16.34
CA THR A 118 24.44 5.18 15.04
C THR A 118 23.37 5.19 13.95
N THR A 119 22.14 4.83 14.29
CA THR A 119 20.95 4.85 13.43
C THR A 119 20.18 6.15 13.66
N TRP A 120 20.00 6.98 12.62
CA TRP A 120 19.46 8.34 12.77
C TRP A 120 18.17 8.54 11.97
N THR A 121 17.17 9.17 12.61
CA THR A 121 15.89 9.54 11.99
C THR A 121 15.76 11.07 11.96
N ASN A 122 15.46 11.64 10.80
CA ASN A 122 15.22 13.08 10.64
C ASN A 122 13.89 13.47 11.30
N VAL A 123 13.90 14.51 12.15
CA VAL A 123 12.70 15.12 12.74
C VAL A 123 12.48 16.58 12.29
N PHE A 124 13.47 17.18 11.66
CA PHE A 124 13.39 18.47 10.96
C PHE A 124 14.47 18.57 9.87
N SER A 125 14.24 19.36 8.83
CA SER A 125 15.23 19.69 7.80
C SER A 125 14.91 21.02 7.11
N THR A 126 15.93 21.83 6.84
CA THR A 126 15.83 23.06 6.03
C THR A 126 16.99 23.21 5.06
N THR A 127 16.78 23.94 3.97
CA THR A 127 17.81 24.35 2.99
C THR A 127 17.89 25.87 2.80
N THR A 128 17.11 26.62 3.60
CA THR A 128 16.95 28.08 3.48
C THR A 128 17.13 28.79 4.81
N GLY A 129 17.97 28.25 5.70
CA GLY A 129 18.32 28.92 6.97
C GLY A 129 18.88 30.32 6.75
N ASP A 130 18.58 31.20 7.71
CA ASP A 130 18.93 32.62 7.77
C ASP A 130 19.72 32.98 9.05
N GLY A 131 19.76 32.09 10.04
CA GLY A 131 20.63 32.16 11.22
C GLY A 131 19.89 32.65 12.47
N GLY A 132 20.59 33.33 13.37
CA GLY A 132 19.97 33.86 14.59
C GLY A 132 19.48 32.77 15.54
N VAL A 133 18.17 32.70 15.80
CA VAL A 133 17.57 31.73 16.72
C VAL A 133 16.46 30.94 16.03
N ASP A 134 16.71 29.67 15.76
CA ASP A 134 15.71 28.72 15.27
C ASP A 134 14.97 28.12 16.47
N ASP A 135 13.65 28.37 16.60
CA ASP A 135 12.80 27.75 17.63
C ASP A 135 11.90 26.67 16.99
N LEU A 136 12.43 25.45 16.92
CA LEU A 136 11.87 24.37 16.12
C LEU A 136 10.91 23.52 16.94
N THR A 137 9.61 23.57 16.61
CA THR A 137 8.69 22.51 17.02
C THR A 137 8.99 21.25 16.20
N VAL A 138 9.23 20.14 16.87
CA VAL A 138 9.59 18.85 16.27
C VAL A 138 8.71 17.74 16.84
N SER A 139 8.80 16.52 16.31
CA SER A 139 8.14 15.35 16.89
C SER A 139 9.00 14.12 16.71
N GLY A 140 9.58 13.63 17.81
CA GLY A 140 10.33 12.38 17.81
C GLY A 140 10.66 11.87 19.21
N SER A 141 11.33 10.73 19.24
CA SER A 141 11.91 10.20 20.48
C SER A 141 13.28 9.61 20.21
N GLY A 142 14.21 9.85 21.12
CA GLY A 142 15.59 9.39 21.03
C GLY A 142 16.34 9.62 22.33
N ARG A 143 17.46 8.92 22.49
CA ARG A 143 18.46 9.21 23.52
C ARG A 143 19.42 10.29 23.04
N TYR A 144 19.73 10.31 21.74
CA TYR A 144 20.64 11.27 21.13
C TYR A 144 19.88 12.23 20.22
N VAL A 145 20.31 13.48 20.19
CA VAL A 145 19.82 14.52 19.26
C VAL A 145 21.02 15.13 18.53
N ARG A 146 20.98 15.16 17.21
CA ARG A 146 22.07 15.67 16.35
C ARG A 146 21.58 16.79 15.45
N VAL A 147 22.31 17.90 15.46
CA VAL A 147 22.28 18.90 14.40
C VAL A 147 23.28 18.45 13.33
N TYR A 148 22.80 18.24 12.10
CA TYR A 148 23.61 17.79 10.97
C TYR A 148 23.58 18.85 9.87
N GLY A 149 24.62 19.67 9.80
CA GLY A 149 24.78 20.74 8.83
C GLY A 149 25.33 20.21 7.51
N THR A 150 24.64 20.54 6.41
CA THR A 150 24.97 20.09 5.05
C THR A 150 25.38 21.22 4.10
N GLN A 151 25.12 22.49 4.45
CA GLN A 151 25.65 23.66 3.76
C GLN A 151 25.80 24.84 4.73
N ARG A 152 27.01 25.41 4.84
CA ARG A 152 27.28 26.65 5.60
C ARG A 152 26.77 27.88 4.85
N ALA A 153 26.36 28.90 5.60
CA ALA A 153 25.95 30.19 5.04
C ALA A 153 27.11 31.18 4.85
N THR A 154 28.28 30.91 5.44
CA THR A 154 29.48 31.74 5.33
C THR A 154 30.72 30.89 5.04
N GLN A 155 31.87 31.53 4.85
CA GLN A 155 33.16 30.83 4.66
C GLN A 155 33.66 30.10 5.92
N TYR A 156 33.18 30.46 7.11
CA TYR A 156 33.59 29.90 8.40
C TYR A 156 32.90 28.56 8.69
N GLY A 157 33.23 27.90 9.81
CA GLY A 157 32.54 26.69 10.26
C GLY A 157 31.08 26.93 10.71
N TYR A 158 30.38 25.87 11.12
CA TYR A 158 29.11 26.00 11.82
C TYR A 158 29.37 26.37 13.27
N SER A 159 28.68 27.37 13.82
CA SER A 159 28.83 27.76 15.22
C SER A 159 27.50 28.03 15.91
N LEU A 160 27.36 27.45 17.11
CA LEU A 160 26.20 27.56 17.98
C LEU A 160 26.65 28.10 19.34
N TRP A 161 25.98 29.15 19.81
CA TRP A 161 26.00 29.56 21.22
C TRP A 161 25.23 28.55 22.08
N GLU A 162 24.15 27.95 21.57
CA GLU A 162 23.35 26.96 22.31
C GLU A 162 22.61 25.96 21.40
N LEU A 163 22.39 24.76 21.95
CA LEU A 163 21.56 23.66 21.46
C LEU A 163 20.63 23.23 22.61
N GLU A 164 19.48 23.87 22.72
CA GLU A 164 18.49 23.56 23.75
C GLU A 164 17.54 22.46 23.26
N VAL A 165 17.40 21.37 24.01
CA VAL A 165 16.47 20.28 23.67
C VAL A 165 15.42 20.20 24.75
N TYR A 166 14.17 20.49 24.41
CA TYR A 166 13.06 20.45 25.35
C TYR A 166 12.28 19.15 25.22
N ALA A 167 11.85 18.62 26.37
CA ALA A 167 10.85 17.58 26.40
C ALA A 167 9.64 18.04 25.57
N GLY A 168 9.19 17.20 24.65
CA GLY A 168 7.89 17.42 24.04
C GLY A 168 6.84 17.48 25.14
N ALA A 169 5.87 18.38 25.01
CA ALA A 169 4.80 18.48 25.98
C ALA A 169 4.16 17.10 26.10
N THR A 170 4.42 16.43 27.23
CA THR A 170 3.52 15.38 27.70
C THR A 170 2.19 16.09 27.80
N ALA A 171 1.21 15.64 27.02
CA ALA A 171 -0.12 16.19 27.09
C ALA A 171 -0.61 15.94 28.52
N THR A 172 -0.48 16.95 29.39
CA THR A 172 -1.02 16.91 30.75
C THR A 172 -2.49 16.59 30.56
N PRO A 173 -2.97 15.42 31.00
CA PRO A 173 -4.30 14.98 30.62
C PRO A 173 -5.30 15.90 31.32
N THR A 174 -5.76 16.91 30.57
CA THR A 174 -7.12 17.43 30.74
C THR A 174 -8.00 16.18 30.79
N PRO A 175 -8.86 15.98 31.82
CA PRO A 175 -9.56 14.71 32.02
C PRO A 175 -10.50 14.33 30.86
N GLY A 176 -9.92 13.77 29.80
CA GLY A 176 -10.60 13.14 28.70
C GLY A 176 -11.34 11.93 29.25
N THR A 177 -12.64 11.87 29.00
CA THR A 177 -13.52 10.86 29.58
C THR A 177 -12.94 9.48 29.31
N CYS A 178 -12.63 8.74 30.37
CA CYS A 178 -12.00 7.44 30.24
C CYS A 178 -12.86 6.52 29.37
N GLY A 179 -12.23 5.85 28.39
CA GLY A 179 -12.97 5.09 27.38
C GLY A 179 -13.81 3.99 28.01
N THR A 180 -14.95 3.65 27.39
CA THR A 180 -15.84 2.58 27.87
C THR A 180 -15.50 1.20 27.32
N SER A 181 -14.45 1.09 26.48
CA SER A 181 -13.99 -0.17 25.89
C SER A 181 -12.83 -0.77 26.68
N ASN A 182 -13.01 -2.01 27.16
CA ASN A 182 -11.93 -2.79 27.77
C ASN A 182 -10.86 -3.15 26.71
N ALA A 183 -9.68 -2.54 26.79
CA ALA A 183 -8.54 -2.76 25.91
C ALA A 183 -7.76 -4.05 26.21
N ALA A 184 -7.95 -4.64 27.39
CA ALA A 184 -7.41 -5.95 27.77
C ALA A 184 -8.23 -7.13 27.23
N LEU A 185 -9.48 -6.89 26.78
CA LEU A 185 -10.38 -7.93 26.29
C LEU A 185 -9.75 -8.78 25.17
N ASN A 186 -9.74 -10.10 25.37
CA ASN A 186 -9.16 -11.14 24.51
C ASN A 186 -7.68 -10.90 24.13
N ARG A 187 -6.92 -10.23 24.99
CA ARG A 187 -5.46 -10.02 24.80
C ARG A 187 -4.62 -11.16 25.39
N PRO A 188 -3.37 -11.33 24.92
CA PRO A 188 -2.43 -12.25 25.56
C PRO A 188 -2.20 -11.88 27.03
N ALA A 189 -2.52 -12.79 27.93
CA ALA A 189 -2.32 -12.63 29.37
C ALA A 189 -1.40 -13.73 29.92
N THR A 190 -0.58 -13.36 30.89
CA THR A 190 0.37 -14.25 31.60
C THR A 190 0.30 -13.99 33.09
N ALA A 191 0.69 -14.95 33.92
CA ALA A 191 0.72 -14.81 35.37
C ALA A 191 1.96 -15.47 35.96
N LEU A 192 2.34 -15.08 37.18
CA LEU A 192 3.45 -15.71 37.90
C LEU A 192 3.16 -17.19 38.23
N SER A 193 1.89 -17.51 38.45
CA SER A 193 1.41 -18.88 38.66
C SER A 193 -0.07 -19.02 38.31
N ILE A 194 -0.54 -20.27 38.22
CA ILE A 194 -1.95 -20.64 38.18
C ILE A 194 -2.24 -21.67 39.28
N GLU A 195 -3.42 -21.61 39.88
CA GLU A 195 -3.91 -22.56 40.90
C GLU A 195 -4.04 -23.97 40.29
N ASN A 196 -4.63 -24.05 39.10
CA ASN A 196 -4.72 -25.26 38.28
C ASN A 196 -5.04 -24.89 36.81
N ALA A 197 -5.11 -25.90 35.93
CA ALA A 197 -5.37 -25.71 34.50
C ALA A 197 -6.76 -25.10 34.17
N GLY A 198 -7.72 -25.20 35.08
CA GLY A 198 -9.05 -24.59 34.95
C GLY A 198 -9.11 -23.10 35.31
N THR A 199 -8.01 -22.50 35.79
CA THR A 199 -7.94 -21.08 36.18
C THR A 199 -6.79 -20.33 35.47
N PRO A 200 -6.70 -20.36 34.12
CA PRO A 200 -5.57 -19.79 33.38
C PRO A 200 -5.55 -18.25 33.42
N ALA A 201 -4.41 -17.63 33.11
CA ALA A 201 -4.27 -16.18 33.06
C ALA A 201 -5.21 -15.50 32.03
N SER A 202 -5.57 -16.20 30.96
CA SER A 202 -6.54 -15.72 29.96
C SER A 202 -7.98 -15.63 30.48
N ALA A 203 -8.33 -16.40 31.51
CA ALA A 203 -9.66 -16.45 32.12
C ALA A 203 -9.95 -15.28 33.07
N ALA A 204 -9.19 -14.18 32.95
CA ALA A 204 -9.46 -12.91 33.61
C ALA A 204 -9.32 -11.73 32.62
N VAL A 205 -9.37 -12.00 31.32
CA VAL A 205 -9.40 -11.00 30.24
C VAL A 205 -10.30 -11.46 29.08
N ASP A 206 -11.16 -12.46 29.28
CA ASP A 206 -12.01 -13.06 28.23
C ASP A 206 -13.38 -12.37 28.12
N GLY A 207 -13.73 -11.51 29.09
CA GLY A 207 -15.01 -10.80 29.18
C GLY A 207 -16.12 -11.59 29.89
N ASN A 208 -15.81 -12.77 30.45
CA ASN A 208 -16.80 -13.68 31.04
C ASN A 208 -16.63 -13.81 32.56
N THR A 209 -17.50 -13.12 33.31
CA THR A 209 -17.53 -13.19 34.78
C THR A 209 -17.92 -14.56 35.38
N GLY A 210 -18.06 -15.60 34.56
CA GLY A 210 -18.15 -17.01 34.98
C GLY A 210 -16.82 -17.78 34.91
N THR A 211 -15.75 -17.21 34.35
CA THR A 211 -14.38 -17.77 34.32
C THR A 211 -13.43 -16.89 35.14
N ARG A 212 -12.38 -17.49 35.74
CA ARG A 212 -11.44 -16.78 36.62
C ARG A 212 -9.98 -17.20 36.39
N TRP A 213 -9.05 -16.25 36.50
CA TRP A 213 -7.66 -16.57 36.88
C TRP A 213 -7.59 -16.79 38.39
N ALA A 214 -6.69 -17.68 38.83
CA ALA A 214 -6.34 -17.85 40.23
C ALA A 214 -4.85 -18.19 40.36
N SER A 215 -4.15 -17.62 41.34
CA SER A 215 -2.73 -17.88 41.62
C SER A 215 -2.52 -19.03 42.60
N ALA A 216 -1.27 -19.49 42.74
CA ALA A 216 -0.85 -20.23 43.92
C ALA A 216 -1.03 -19.39 45.21
N ALA A 217 -1.19 -20.07 46.35
CA ALA A 217 -1.43 -19.48 47.67
C ALA A 217 -0.15 -18.93 48.34
N SER A 218 0.56 -18.03 47.66
CA SER A 218 1.77 -17.36 48.15
C SER A 218 1.81 -15.88 47.75
N ASP A 219 2.80 -15.15 48.27
CA ASP A 219 3.01 -13.72 48.02
C ASP A 219 4.50 -13.49 47.67
N PRO A 220 4.83 -12.59 46.73
CA PRO A 220 3.94 -11.87 45.82
C PRO A 220 3.44 -12.74 44.66
N GLN A 221 2.39 -12.29 43.97
CA GLN A 221 1.87 -12.89 42.73
C GLN A 221 1.48 -11.79 41.74
N TRP A 222 1.40 -12.09 40.44
CA TRP A 222 0.92 -11.13 39.44
C TRP A 222 0.16 -11.78 38.29
N LEU A 223 -0.73 -10.99 37.70
CA LEU A 223 -1.43 -11.22 36.43
C LEU A 223 -1.16 -10.03 35.51
N GLN A 224 -0.68 -10.30 34.30
CA GLN A 224 -0.25 -9.34 33.29
C GLN A 224 -1.03 -9.53 31.98
N VAL A 225 -1.29 -8.42 31.28
CA VAL A 225 -1.88 -8.40 29.94
C VAL A 225 -1.05 -7.56 28.97
N ASP A 226 -0.94 -7.98 27.71
CA ASP A 226 -0.28 -7.24 26.62
C ASP A 226 -1.31 -6.52 25.72
N LEU A 227 -1.33 -5.18 25.81
CA LEU A 227 -2.17 -4.31 24.97
C LEU A 227 -1.65 -4.19 23.52
N GLY A 228 -0.55 -4.83 23.18
CA GLY A 228 0.06 -4.92 21.84
C GLY A 228 0.85 -3.70 21.41
N SER A 229 0.56 -2.54 21.98
CA SER A 229 1.30 -1.27 21.80
C SER A 229 1.13 -0.39 23.04
N VAL A 230 1.99 0.62 23.19
CA VAL A 230 1.90 1.55 24.34
C VAL A 230 0.61 2.36 24.27
N GLN A 231 -0.25 2.18 25.26
CA GLN A 231 -1.52 2.89 25.44
C GLN A 231 -1.41 3.88 26.61
N SER A 232 -2.19 4.97 26.56
CA SER A 232 -2.43 5.81 27.74
C SER A 232 -3.62 5.24 28.52
N ILE A 233 -3.41 4.90 29.78
CA ILE A 233 -4.36 4.14 30.62
C ILE A 233 -4.93 5.09 31.68
N CYS A 234 -6.25 5.18 31.74
CA CYS A 234 -6.99 6.08 32.64
C CYS A 234 -7.77 5.34 33.72
N LYS A 235 -8.05 4.05 33.53
CA LYS A 235 -8.80 3.24 34.49
C LYS A 235 -8.44 1.77 34.36
N VAL A 236 -8.47 1.06 35.50
CA VAL A 236 -8.47 -0.40 35.56
C VAL A 236 -9.64 -0.83 36.44
N ILE A 237 -10.38 -1.87 36.07
CA ILE A 237 -11.32 -2.54 36.96
C ILE A 237 -10.78 -3.92 37.31
N LEU A 238 -10.70 -4.24 38.60
CA LEU A 238 -10.47 -5.59 39.07
C LEU A 238 -11.79 -6.18 39.56
N ARG A 239 -12.21 -7.32 39.01
CA ARG A 239 -13.34 -8.09 39.55
C ARG A 239 -12.78 -9.29 40.32
N TRP A 240 -12.65 -9.16 41.63
CA TRP A 240 -12.15 -10.21 42.50
C TRP A 240 -13.17 -11.33 42.74
N GLU A 241 -12.63 -12.52 42.96
CA GLU A 241 -13.30 -13.61 43.67
C GLU A 241 -13.31 -13.32 45.20
N ALA A 242 -13.93 -14.16 46.03
CA ALA A 242 -13.76 -14.10 47.49
C ALA A 242 -12.28 -14.22 47.93
N ALA A 243 -11.40 -14.79 47.10
CA ALA A 243 -9.96 -14.80 47.26
C ALA A 243 -9.28 -13.57 46.59
N TYR A 244 -9.15 -12.47 47.34
CA TYR A 244 -8.68 -11.17 46.84
C TYR A 244 -7.37 -10.64 47.48
N GLY A 245 -6.79 -9.61 46.87
CA GLY A 245 -5.59 -8.93 47.39
C GLY A 245 -5.91 -7.88 48.47
N ARG A 246 -5.37 -8.06 49.67
CA ARG A 246 -5.39 -7.03 50.74
C ARG A 246 -4.42 -5.89 50.43
N ALA A 247 -3.24 -6.22 49.92
CA ALA A 247 -2.28 -5.27 49.37
C ALA A 247 -1.90 -5.68 47.95
N TYR A 248 -1.96 -4.71 47.03
CA TYR A 248 -1.59 -4.89 45.64
C TYR A 248 -1.23 -3.56 44.98
N GLN A 249 -0.67 -3.64 43.77
CA GLN A 249 -0.28 -2.51 42.93
C GLN A 249 -0.82 -2.73 41.51
N ILE A 250 -1.21 -1.66 40.83
CA ILE A 250 -1.36 -1.68 39.35
C ILE A 250 -0.08 -1.09 38.79
N GLN A 251 0.55 -1.82 37.86
CA GLN A 251 1.81 -1.45 37.24
C GLN A 251 1.69 -1.44 35.72
N VAL A 252 2.37 -0.48 35.09
CA VAL A 252 2.47 -0.36 33.62
C VAL A 252 3.91 -0.50 33.17
N SER A 253 4.12 -0.99 31.94
CA SER A 253 5.44 -1.22 31.36
C SER A 253 5.41 -1.11 29.84
N ASN A 254 6.51 -0.68 29.22
CA ASN A 254 6.66 -0.66 27.76
C ASN A 254 7.35 -1.91 27.21
N ASP A 255 8.14 -2.59 28.03
CA ASP A 255 9.05 -3.69 27.66
C ASP A 255 8.66 -5.05 28.27
N GLY A 256 7.88 -5.05 29.37
CA GLY A 256 7.50 -6.22 30.15
C GLY A 256 8.45 -6.52 31.32
N SER A 257 9.56 -5.79 31.43
CA SER A 257 10.63 -5.97 32.42
C SER A 257 10.77 -4.79 33.38
N THR A 258 10.60 -3.57 32.89
CA THR A 258 10.70 -2.31 33.64
C THR A 258 9.30 -1.82 33.95
N TRP A 259 8.95 -1.72 35.24
CA TRP A 259 7.58 -1.48 35.70
C TRP A 259 7.46 -0.20 36.52
N THR A 260 6.39 0.55 36.25
CA THR A 260 6.03 1.79 36.96
C THR A 260 4.68 1.62 37.64
N ASN A 261 4.60 1.93 38.94
CA ASN A 261 3.34 1.91 39.68
C ASN A 261 2.42 3.06 39.22
N VAL A 262 1.17 2.75 38.92
CA VAL A 262 0.10 3.74 38.63
C VAL A 262 -1.02 3.72 39.67
N PHE A 263 -1.06 2.69 40.53
CA PHE A 263 -1.91 2.61 41.72
C PHE A 263 -1.28 1.66 42.75
N SER A 264 -1.58 1.85 44.04
CA SER A 264 -1.27 0.91 45.11
C SER A 264 -2.25 1.02 46.28
N THR A 265 -2.54 -0.11 46.93
CA THR A 265 -3.31 -0.17 48.18
C THR A 265 -2.73 -1.21 49.14
N THR A 266 -3.04 -1.05 50.43
CA THR A 266 -2.72 -2.00 51.52
C THR A 266 -3.96 -2.36 52.36
N THR A 267 -5.14 -1.88 51.96
CA THR A 267 -6.38 -1.95 52.74
C THR A 267 -7.57 -2.51 51.96
N GLY A 268 -7.31 -3.19 50.84
CA GLY A 268 -8.34 -3.75 49.97
C GLY A 268 -9.34 -4.65 50.72
N ASP A 269 -10.59 -4.61 50.26
CA ASP A 269 -11.77 -5.28 50.81
C ASP A 269 -12.45 -6.26 49.83
N GLY A 270 -12.10 -6.18 48.54
CA GLY A 270 -12.45 -7.19 47.53
C GLY A 270 -13.65 -6.79 46.67
N GLY A 271 -14.32 -7.76 46.05
CA GLY A 271 -15.45 -7.47 45.16
C GLY A 271 -14.99 -6.81 43.86
N VAL A 272 -15.40 -5.56 43.60
CA VAL A 272 -15.07 -4.84 42.36
C VAL A 272 -14.35 -3.53 42.67
N ASP A 273 -13.04 -3.49 42.40
CA ASP A 273 -12.24 -2.27 42.49
C ASP A 273 -12.36 -1.50 41.17
N ASP A 274 -12.95 -0.30 41.22
CA ASP A 274 -13.04 0.64 40.10
C ASP A 274 -11.93 1.71 40.24
N LEU A 275 -10.77 1.46 39.62
CA LEU A 275 -9.54 2.22 39.86
C LEU A 275 -9.32 3.27 38.77
N THR A 276 -9.47 4.54 39.09
CA THR A 276 -8.91 5.62 38.25
C THR A 276 -7.38 5.62 38.38
N VAL A 277 -6.68 5.54 37.24
CA VAL A 277 -5.21 5.51 37.20
C VAL A 277 -4.67 6.52 36.17
N SER A 278 -3.36 6.78 36.19
CA SER A 278 -2.72 7.61 35.17
C SER A 278 -1.32 7.08 34.87
N GLY A 279 -1.12 6.64 33.63
CA GLY A 279 0.19 6.22 33.12
C GLY A 279 0.08 5.65 31.71
N SER A 280 1.22 5.39 31.08
CA SER A 280 1.27 4.78 29.76
C SER A 280 2.11 3.50 29.76
N GLY A 281 1.63 2.47 29.07
CA GLY A 281 2.30 1.18 28.97
C GLY A 281 1.75 0.33 27.83
N ARG A 282 2.57 -0.58 27.33
CA ARG A 282 2.13 -1.70 26.48
C ARG A 282 1.57 -2.85 27.33
N TYR A 283 2.22 -3.12 28.45
CA TYR A 283 1.80 -4.14 29.40
C TYR A 283 1.20 -3.49 30.63
N VAL A 284 0.15 -4.10 31.16
CA VAL A 284 -0.46 -3.73 32.45
C VAL A 284 -0.49 -4.98 33.31
N ARG A 285 -0.18 -4.87 34.61
CA ARG A 285 -0.32 -5.98 35.55
C ARG A 285 -0.88 -5.57 36.89
N MET A 286 -1.68 -6.44 37.48
CA MET A 286 -1.94 -6.46 38.91
C MET A 286 -0.78 -7.21 39.58
N TYR A 287 -0.13 -6.57 40.55
CA TYR A 287 0.99 -7.12 41.33
C TYR A 287 0.60 -7.15 42.81
N GLY A 288 0.20 -8.32 43.28
CA GLY A 288 -0.25 -8.58 44.65
C GLY A 288 0.92 -8.79 45.61
N THR A 289 0.86 -8.14 46.78
CA THR A 289 1.89 -8.21 47.82
C THR A 289 1.40 -8.71 49.18
N GLN A 290 0.08 -8.73 49.42
CA GLN A 290 -0.54 -9.44 50.55
C GLN A 290 -1.95 -9.92 50.18
N ARG A 291 -2.24 -11.22 50.35
CA ARG A 291 -3.59 -11.79 50.20
C ARG A 291 -4.47 -11.50 51.42
N ALA A 292 -5.78 -11.43 51.20
CA ALA A 292 -6.77 -11.22 52.27
C ALA A 292 -7.26 -12.51 52.94
N THR A 293 -7.06 -13.67 52.29
CA THR A 293 -7.50 -14.99 52.75
C THR A 293 -6.35 -16.00 52.71
N GLY A 294 -6.59 -17.25 53.09
CA GLY A 294 -5.62 -18.33 52.95
C GLY A 294 -5.37 -18.80 51.50
N TYR A 295 -6.28 -18.46 50.57
CA TYR A 295 -6.23 -18.85 49.16
C TYR A 295 -5.29 -17.94 48.34
N GLY A 296 -5.13 -18.20 47.04
CA GLY A 296 -4.39 -17.33 46.12
C GLY A 296 -5.08 -15.98 45.85
N TYR A 297 -4.53 -15.19 44.93
CA TYR A 297 -5.24 -14.07 44.30
C TYR A 297 -6.12 -14.63 43.20
N SER A 298 -7.38 -14.20 43.07
CA SER A 298 -8.25 -14.64 41.98
C SER A 298 -9.13 -13.53 41.45
N LEU A 299 -9.17 -13.41 40.12
CA LEU A 299 -9.87 -12.38 39.37
C LEU A 299 -10.78 -13.06 38.34
N TRP A 300 -12.06 -12.65 38.31
CA TRP A 300 -12.98 -12.91 37.21
C TRP A 300 -12.64 -12.04 35.99
N GLU A 301 -12.16 -10.80 36.19
CA GLU A 301 -11.73 -9.89 35.12
C GLU A 301 -10.68 -8.87 35.60
N LEU A 302 -9.79 -8.50 34.67
CA LEU A 302 -8.82 -7.42 34.70
C LEU A 302 -9.13 -6.50 33.49
N GLU A 303 -10.10 -5.60 33.67
CA GLU A 303 -10.50 -4.68 32.60
C GLU A 303 -9.56 -3.48 32.58
N VAL A 304 -9.01 -3.12 31.41
CA VAL A 304 -8.09 -1.98 31.27
C VAL A 304 -8.70 -0.99 30.28
N PHE A 305 -8.91 0.25 30.71
CA PHE A 305 -9.50 1.29 29.87
C PHE A 305 -8.49 2.39 29.56
N VAL A 306 -8.46 2.76 28.28
CA VAL A 306 -7.53 3.75 27.73
C VAL A 306 -8.15 5.14 27.70
N ALA A 307 -7.32 6.16 27.86
CA ALA A 307 -7.75 7.56 27.88
C ALA A 307 -8.45 7.89 26.57
N GLY A 308 -9.77 8.08 26.64
CA GLY A 308 -10.51 8.62 25.53
C GLY A 308 -10.01 10.04 25.29
N THR A 309 -9.40 10.28 24.13
CA THR A 309 -9.39 11.61 23.55
C THR A 309 -10.85 11.98 23.32
N ALA A 310 -11.43 12.69 24.29
CA ALA A 310 -12.78 13.22 24.17
C ALA A 310 -12.89 13.92 22.81
N PRO A 311 -13.95 13.65 22.02
CA PRO A 311 -13.99 14.15 20.66
C PRO A 311 -13.94 15.67 20.68
N SER A 312 -12.82 16.22 20.20
CA SER A 312 -12.82 17.55 19.58
C SER A 312 -14.03 17.57 18.64
N PRO A 313 -14.92 18.59 18.75
CA PRO A 313 -16.25 18.57 18.12
C PRO A 313 -16.08 18.15 16.67
N THR A 314 -16.65 16.98 16.32
CA THR A 314 -16.15 16.17 15.21
C THR A 314 -15.95 17.05 13.99
N PRO A 315 -14.70 17.24 13.51
CA PRO A 315 -14.48 18.01 12.31
C PRO A 315 -15.12 17.24 11.17
N THR A 316 -16.35 17.60 10.78
CA THR A 316 -17.18 16.97 9.74
C THR A 316 -16.32 16.74 8.51
N PRO A 317 -15.88 15.48 8.27
CA PRO A 317 -14.52 15.10 7.92
C PRO A 317 -13.72 16.24 7.29
N SER A 318 -13.24 17.17 8.13
CA SER A 318 -12.49 18.31 7.63
C SER A 318 -11.25 17.71 6.95
N PRO A 319 -11.00 18.00 5.67
CA PRO A 319 -9.98 17.30 4.92
C PRO A 319 -8.65 17.32 5.66
N SER A 320 -7.81 16.31 5.42
CA SER A 320 -6.38 16.44 5.68
C SER A 320 -5.89 17.64 4.87
N THR A 321 -5.75 18.80 5.54
CA THR A 321 -5.36 20.06 4.89
C THR A 321 -3.86 20.11 4.60
N GLY A 322 -3.07 19.27 5.26
CA GLY A 322 -1.83 18.76 4.69
C GLY A 322 -2.17 17.78 3.54
N PRO A 323 -1.63 17.96 2.33
CA PRO A 323 -1.91 17.09 1.19
C PRO A 323 -1.69 15.60 1.53
N VAL A 324 -2.57 14.73 1.03
CA VAL A 324 -2.39 13.27 1.16
C VAL A 324 -1.15 12.88 0.38
N ASP A 325 -0.06 12.60 1.11
CA ASP A 325 1.19 12.16 0.51
C ASP A 325 1.11 10.70 0.07
N PHE A 326 1.17 10.46 -1.25
CA PHE A 326 1.25 9.13 -1.87
C PHE A 326 2.70 8.70 -2.18
N GLY A 327 3.70 9.47 -1.78
CA GLY A 327 5.11 9.24 -2.06
C GLY A 327 5.61 9.92 -3.34
N PRO A 328 6.94 10.01 -3.53
CA PRO A 328 7.58 10.83 -4.57
C PRO A 328 7.29 10.38 -6.01
N ASN A 329 6.81 9.14 -6.17
CA ASN A 329 6.55 8.51 -7.46
C ASN A 329 5.14 8.81 -8.01
N VAL A 330 4.38 9.68 -7.32
CA VAL A 330 3.03 10.12 -7.70
C VAL A 330 3.05 11.63 -7.97
N ALA A 331 2.88 12.01 -9.23
CA ALA A 331 2.63 13.41 -9.61
C ALA A 331 1.12 13.66 -9.62
N ILE A 332 0.68 14.73 -8.96
CA ILE A 332 -0.72 15.16 -8.93
C ILE A 332 -0.82 16.54 -9.56
N PHE A 333 -1.54 16.64 -10.67
CA PHE A 333 -1.71 17.86 -11.44
C PHE A 333 -3.03 18.55 -11.08
N ASP A 334 -2.97 19.84 -10.82
CA ASP A 334 -4.11 20.70 -10.46
C ASP A 334 -4.41 21.68 -11.61
N PRO A 335 -5.66 22.06 -11.90
CA PRO A 335 -5.96 22.98 -13.00
C PRO A 335 -5.35 24.38 -12.86
N SER A 336 -4.86 24.75 -11.68
CA SER A 336 -4.06 25.97 -11.45
C SER A 336 -2.61 25.87 -11.93
N MET A 337 -2.10 24.67 -12.25
CA MET A 337 -0.76 24.47 -12.81
C MET A 337 -0.74 24.80 -14.30
N SER A 338 0.31 25.49 -14.76
CA SER A 338 0.43 25.80 -16.19
C SER A 338 0.63 24.54 -17.03
N SER A 339 0.04 24.50 -18.24
CA SER A 339 0.30 23.42 -19.21
C SER A 339 1.78 23.16 -19.44
N ALA A 340 2.62 24.21 -19.47
CA ALA A 340 4.07 24.05 -19.63
C ALA A 340 4.72 23.29 -18.44
N THR A 341 4.28 23.55 -17.21
CA THR A 341 4.73 22.85 -16.00
C THR A 341 4.33 21.37 -16.03
N ILE A 342 3.07 21.09 -16.39
CA ILE A 342 2.56 19.72 -16.48
C ILE A 342 3.28 18.97 -17.62
N GLN A 343 3.37 19.58 -18.81
CA GLN A 343 4.04 19.01 -19.98
C GLN A 343 5.51 18.72 -19.72
N ALA A 344 6.23 19.59 -18.99
CA ALA A 344 7.62 19.32 -18.61
C ALA A 344 7.75 18.06 -17.72
N LYS A 345 6.82 17.84 -16.78
CA LYS A 345 6.81 16.61 -15.96
C LYS A 345 6.38 15.38 -16.77
N LEU A 346 5.40 15.49 -17.66
CA LEU A 346 5.02 14.42 -18.59
C LEU A 346 6.20 14.01 -19.48
N ASN A 347 6.84 14.96 -20.15
CA ASN A 347 8.01 14.74 -21.00
C ASN A 347 9.18 14.15 -20.20
N SER A 348 9.43 14.62 -18.98
CA SER A 348 10.48 14.08 -18.11
C SER A 348 10.22 12.63 -17.73
N VAL A 349 8.98 12.25 -17.40
CA VAL A 349 8.64 10.85 -17.10
C VAL A 349 8.70 10.01 -18.36
N PHE A 350 8.18 10.48 -19.49
CA PHE A 350 8.27 9.77 -20.77
C PHE A 350 9.72 9.52 -21.18
N ALA A 351 10.60 10.52 -21.14
CA ALA A 351 12.00 10.38 -21.53
C ALA A 351 12.79 9.39 -20.65
N THR A 352 12.41 9.20 -19.38
CA THR A 352 12.95 8.11 -18.55
C THR A 352 12.29 6.76 -18.86
N GLN A 353 10.99 6.74 -19.16
CA GLN A 353 10.19 5.51 -19.20
C GLN A 353 9.96 4.91 -20.59
N GLU A 354 10.25 5.62 -21.68
CA GLU A 354 9.98 5.19 -23.05
C GLU A 354 10.61 3.83 -23.37
N GLN A 355 11.88 3.66 -23.00
CA GLN A 355 12.67 2.43 -23.24
C GLN A 355 12.89 1.61 -21.96
N ASN A 356 12.37 2.07 -20.80
CA ASN A 356 12.63 1.46 -19.50
C ASN A 356 11.69 0.28 -19.20
N GLN A 357 11.79 -0.75 -20.04
CA GLN A 357 10.98 -1.96 -19.98
C GLN A 357 11.15 -2.69 -18.63
N PHE A 358 12.39 -2.98 -18.25
CA PHE A 358 12.70 -3.86 -17.11
C PHE A 358 13.15 -3.16 -15.82
N GLY A 359 13.33 -1.83 -15.81
CA GLY A 359 13.83 -1.10 -14.64
C GLY A 359 12.87 -1.03 -13.45
N MET A 360 13.32 -0.36 -12.40
CA MET A 360 12.66 -0.30 -11.08
C MET A 360 11.74 0.93 -10.93
N GLU A 361 11.88 1.90 -11.82
CA GLU A 361 11.14 3.15 -11.84
C GLU A 361 9.65 2.87 -12.09
N ARG A 362 8.79 3.45 -11.27
CA ARG A 362 7.33 3.33 -11.32
C ARG A 362 6.71 4.71 -11.17
N ASN A 363 5.70 5.03 -11.97
CA ASN A 363 5.13 6.39 -12.00
C ASN A 363 3.60 6.36 -12.02
N ALA A 364 2.97 7.24 -11.23
CA ALA A 364 1.56 7.59 -11.40
C ALA A 364 1.42 9.10 -11.71
N LEU A 365 0.65 9.40 -12.75
CA LEU A 365 0.39 10.73 -13.31
C LEU A 365 -1.10 11.01 -13.11
N LEU A 366 -1.44 11.66 -12.00
CA LEU A 366 -2.82 11.82 -11.55
C LEU A 366 -3.34 13.23 -11.83
N PHE A 367 -4.50 13.35 -12.47
CA PHE A 367 -5.11 14.62 -12.82
C PHE A 367 -6.35 14.86 -11.96
N LYS A 368 -6.41 15.99 -11.25
CA LYS A 368 -7.62 16.41 -10.53
C LYS A 368 -8.78 16.71 -11.50
N PRO A 369 -10.04 16.79 -11.02
CA PRO A 369 -11.14 17.34 -11.80
C PRO A 369 -10.81 18.72 -12.39
N GLY A 370 -11.08 18.90 -13.69
CA GLY A 370 -10.76 20.10 -14.46
C GLY A 370 -10.35 19.82 -15.91
N THR A 371 -9.85 20.84 -16.59
CA THR A 371 -9.46 20.79 -18.01
C THR A 371 -8.00 21.17 -18.21
N TYR A 372 -7.28 20.39 -19.01
CA TYR A 372 -5.84 20.50 -19.22
C TYR A 372 -5.52 20.46 -20.71
N ALA A 373 -4.63 21.35 -21.18
CA ALA A 373 -4.12 21.31 -22.56
C ALA A 373 -2.70 20.73 -22.58
N VAL A 374 -2.58 19.41 -22.75
CA VAL A 374 -1.32 18.65 -22.65
C VAL A 374 -1.30 17.41 -23.55
N ASP A 375 -0.11 16.94 -23.89
CA ASP A 375 0.16 15.74 -24.68
C ASP A 375 0.89 14.70 -23.80
N ALA A 376 0.14 13.72 -23.29
CA ALA A 376 0.68 12.69 -22.42
C ALA A 376 1.01 11.42 -23.23
N ASN A 377 2.22 11.34 -23.77
CA ASN A 377 2.78 10.08 -24.27
C ASN A 377 3.26 9.23 -23.07
N ILE A 378 2.87 7.95 -23.03
CA ILE A 378 3.03 7.07 -21.87
C ILE A 378 4.02 5.95 -22.19
N GLY A 379 5.17 5.99 -21.51
CA GLY A 379 6.19 4.94 -21.55
C GLY A 379 5.84 3.74 -20.66
N PHE A 380 6.81 2.84 -20.47
CA PHE A 380 6.66 1.69 -19.58
C PHE A 380 6.39 2.07 -18.12
N ASN A 381 5.87 1.11 -17.37
CA ASN A 381 5.87 1.13 -15.91
C ASN A 381 5.19 2.42 -15.34
N THR A 382 4.16 2.91 -16.05
CA THR A 382 3.54 4.23 -15.83
C THR A 382 2.01 4.15 -15.94
N GLN A 383 1.31 4.75 -14.98
CA GLN A 383 -0.14 4.98 -15.04
C GLN A 383 -0.43 6.47 -15.23
N ILE A 384 -1.35 6.80 -16.12
CA ILE A 384 -2.04 8.09 -16.16
C ILE A 384 -3.50 7.89 -15.77
N ALA A 385 -4.01 8.67 -14.80
CA ALA A 385 -5.37 8.52 -14.31
C ALA A 385 -6.03 9.84 -13.92
N GLY A 386 -7.33 9.97 -14.20
CA GLY A 386 -8.15 11.06 -13.69
C GLY A 386 -8.70 10.74 -12.30
N LEU A 387 -8.78 11.77 -11.46
CA LEU A 387 -9.31 11.71 -10.09
C LEU A 387 -10.78 12.20 -10.03
N GLY A 388 -11.48 12.18 -11.16
CA GLY A 388 -12.92 12.42 -11.25
C GLY A 388 -13.76 11.29 -10.67
N PHE A 389 -15.02 11.55 -10.34
CA PHE A 389 -15.99 10.48 -10.12
C PHE A 389 -16.48 9.91 -11.47
N SER A 390 -16.58 10.79 -12.48
CA SER A 390 -16.80 10.47 -13.89
C SER A 390 -15.56 10.83 -14.73
N PRO A 391 -15.28 10.13 -15.85
CA PRO A 391 -14.22 10.51 -16.78
C PRO A 391 -14.36 11.92 -17.36
N ASP A 392 -15.58 12.40 -17.55
CA ASP A 392 -15.83 13.76 -18.06
C ASP A 392 -15.45 14.86 -17.06
N ASP A 393 -15.29 14.54 -15.76
CA ASP A 393 -14.80 15.49 -14.75
C ASP A 393 -13.33 15.89 -15.01
N VAL A 394 -12.58 15.10 -15.78
CA VAL A 394 -11.17 15.33 -16.14
C VAL A 394 -11.05 15.35 -17.66
N THR A 395 -10.83 16.52 -18.27
CA THR A 395 -10.67 16.67 -19.72
C THR A 395 -9.23 16.99 -20.12
N ILE A 396 -8.62 16.12 -20.92
CA ILE A 396 -7.37 16.39 -21.64
C ILE A 396 -7.69 16.89 -23.06
N ASN A 397 -7.50 18.18 -23.32
CA ASN A 397 -7.58 18.76 -24.67
C ASN A 397 -6.19 18.63 -25.32
N GLY A 398 -5.97 17.52 -26.00
CA GLY A 398 -4.65 17.01 -26.34
C GLY A 398 -4.69 15.48 -26.43
N TYR A 399 -3.59 14.80 -26.08
CA TYR A 399 -3.47 13.34 -26.23
C TYR A 399 -3.22 12.63 -24.91
N VAL A 400 -3.70 11.39 -24.82
CA VAL A 400 -3.34 10.41 -23.78
C VAL A 400 -2.96 9.13 -24.52
N ARG A 401 -1.68 9.03 -24.90
CA ARG A 401 -1.23 8.16 -25.98
C ARG A 401 -0.09 7.22 -25.62
N ALA A 402 0.04 6.17 -26.43
CA ALA A 402 1.21 5.31 -26.48
C ALA A 402 1.62 5.16 -27.95
N GLU A 403 2.93 5.26 -28.21
CA GLU A 403 3.56 5.18 -29.53
C GLU A 403 4.66 4.10 -29.50
N ALA A 404 5.03 3.53 -30.65
CA ALA A 404 6.09 2.53 -30.76
C ALA A 404 7.38 3.08 -31.42
N ASP A 405 7.53 4.40 -31.43
CA ASP A 405 8.67 5.12 -32.04
C ASP A 405 10.02 4.56 -31.54
N TRP A 406 10.12 4.21 -30.25
CA TRP A 406 11.33 3.67 -29.59
C TRP A 406 11.83 2.32 -30.12
N PHE A 407 10.94 1.50 -30.69
CA PHE A 407 11.26 0.17 -31.22
C PHE A 407 11.01 0.08 -32.73
N GLY A 408 11.15 1.22 -33.43
CA GLY A 408 11.05 1.27 -34.89
C GLY A 408 9.65 0.95 -35.42
N ASP A 409 8.61 1.50 -34.76
CA ASP A 409 7.19 1.25 -35.02
C ASP A 409 6.69 -0.16 -34.64
N ASN A 410 7.53 -1.03 -34.05
CA ASN A 410 7.11 -2.33 -33.55
C ASN A 410 6.43 -2.22 -32.16
N GLY A 411 5.11 -2.31 -32.12
CA GLY A 411 4.29 -2.24 -30.90
C GLY A 411 4.31 -3.50 -30.03
N THR A 412 4.88 -4.63 -30.47
CA THR A 412 4.85 -5.93 -29.75
C THR A 412 5.41 -5.90 -28.33
N GLN A 413 6.24 -4.92 -27.98
CA GLN A 413 6.79 -4.77 -26.63
C GLN A 413 6.20 -3.59 -25.83
N ASN A 414 5.16 -2.90 -26.33
CA ASN A 414 4.53 -1.79 -25.59
C ASN A 414 3.61 -2.26 -24.44
N PHE A 415 4.23 -2.80 -23.39
CA PHE A 415 3.57 -3.33 -22.21
C PHE A 415 3.38 -2.30 -21.08
N TRP A 416 2.76 -2.75 -19.99
CA TRP A 416 2.96 -2.23 -18.63
C TRP A 416 2.61 -0.75 -18.43
N ARG A 417 1.56 -0.27 -19.09
CA ARG A 417 1.14 1.14 -19.07
C ARG A 417 -0.38 1.31 -19.04
N PHE A 418 -0.88 2.22 -18.21
CA PHE A 418 -2.29 2.29 -17.84
C PHE A 418 -2.87 3.66 -18.18
N ALA A 419 -4.06 3.71 -18.78
CA ALA A 419 -4.86 4.93 -18.93
C ALA A 419 -6.24 4.71 -18.28
N GLU A 420 -6.62 5.59 -17.34
CA GLU A 420 -7.84 5.39 -16.53
C GLU A 420 -8.64 6.66 -16.21
N ASN A 421 -9.98 6.57 -16.26
CA ASN A 421 -10.92 7.53 -15.64
C ASN A 421 -10.76 9.00 -16.08
N MET A 422 -10.56 9.27 -17.37
CA MET A 422 -10.57 10.63 -17.93
C MET A 422 -11.12 10.70 -19.35
N SER A 423 -11.51 11.90 -19.75
CA SER A 423 -11.87 12.25 -21.12
C SER A 423 -10.69 12.85 -21.88
N VAL A 424 -10.59 12.56 -23.17
CA VAL A 424 -9.55 13.08 -24.06
C VAL A 424 -10.17 13.60 -25.36
N THR A 425 -9.82 14.82 -25.72
CA THR A 425 -10.24 15.53 -26.95
C THR A 425 -9.01 15.68 -27.85
N PRO A 426 -8.69 14.69 -28.71
CA PRO A 426 -7.52 14.75 -29.60
C PRO A 426 -7.65 15.90 -30.62
N PRO A 427 -6.65 16.80 -30.75
CA PRO A 427 -6.71 17.96 -31.65
C PRO A 427 -6.93 17.65 -33.14
N ASP A 428 -6.52 16.47 -33.60
CA ASP A 428 -6.72 15.95 -34.95
C ASP A 428 -7.94 15.00 -35.07
N GLY A 429 -8.65 14.76 -33.97
CA GLY A 429 -9.76 13.81 -33.89
C GLY A 429 -9.36 12.34 -33.77
N ASN A 430 -8.09 11.98 -33.52
CA ASN A 430 -7.65 10.59 -33.33
C ASN A 430 -6.60 10.42 -32.22
N ASN A 431 -6.96 9.73 -31.13
CA ASN A 431 -6.01 9.41 -30.05
C ASN A 431 -5.39 8.03 -30.28
N ARG A 432 -4.06 7.86 -30.19
CA ARG A 432 -3.40 6.54 -30.36
C ARG A 432 -3.05 5.86 -29.03
N TRP A 433 -3.46 4.61 -28.87
CA TRP A 433 -3.04 3.73 -27.78
C TRP A 433 -2.37 2.47 -28.37
N ALA A 434 -1.19 2.65 -28.99
CA ALA A 434 -0.45 1.57 -29.63
C ALA A 434 0.28 0.70 -28.59
N VAL A 435 -0.38 -0.36 -28.15
CA VAL A 435 0.05 -1.19 -27.03
C VAL A 435 -0.08 -2.68 -27.31
N SER A 436 0.62 -3.48 -26.51
CA SER A 436 0.44 -4.93 -26.47
C SER A 436 -0.15 -5.38 -25.12
N GLN A 437 0.25 -6.51 -24.56
CA GLN A 437 -0.30 -7.07 -23.32
C GLN A 437 -0.09 -6.16 -22.09
N ALA A 438 -0.92 -6.33 -21.05
CA ALA A 438 -0.84 -5.60 -19.77
C ALA A 438 -0.87 -4.06 -19.89
N ALA A 439 -1.61 -3.53 -20.86
CA ALA A 439 -1.72 -2.09 -21.12
C ALA A 439 -3.18 -1.58 -21.12
N PRO A 440 -3.86 -1.56 -19.95
CA PRO A 440 -5.31 -1.36 -19.87
C PRO A 440 -5.75 0.07 -20.21
N PHE A 441 -6.81 0.18 -21.00
CA PHE A 441 -7.51 1.43 -21.35
C PHE A 441 -8.92 1.43 -20.73
N ARG A 442 -9.00 1.81 -19.45
CA ARG A 442 -10.21 1.64 -18.62
C ARG A 442 -10.94 2.95 -18.38
N ARG A 443 -12.27 2.93 -18.48
CA ARG A 443 -13.11 4.05 -18.01
C ARG A 443 -12.70 5.38 -18.68
N MET A 444 -12.35 5.34 -19.96
CA MET A 444 -11.90 6.50 -20.74
C MET A 444 -13.06 7.07 -21.56
N HIS A 445 -13.02 8.37 -21.90
CA HIS A 445 -13.92 8.98 -22.88
C HIS A 445 -13.12 9.64 -24.00
N VAL A 446 -12.95 8.94 -25.12
CA VAL A 446 -12.30 9.46 -26.32
C VAL A 446 -13.32 10.22 -27.15
N ARG A 447 -13.26 11.55 -27.11
CA ARG A 447 -14.12 12.47 -27.88
C ARG A 447 -13.60 12.61 -29.31
N GLY A 448 -13.59 11.48 -30.02
CA GLY A 448 -12.94 11.31 -31.32
C GLY A 448 -12.74 9.83 -31.65
N GLN A 449 -11.78 9.54 -32.52
CA GLN A 449 -11.37 8.20 -32.92
C GLN A 449 -10.27 7.66 -31.98
N LEU A 450 -10.10 6.33 -31.97
CA LEU A 450 -9.06 5.64 -31.20
C LEU A 450 -8.25 4.71 -32.09
N GLN A 451 -6.99 5.06 -32.37
CA GLN A 451 -6.04 4.18 -33.05
C GLN A 451 -5.42 3.20 -32.04
N LEU A 452 -5.44 1.91 -32.32
CA LEU A 452 -4.86 0.88 -31.43
C LEU A 452 -3.48 0.40 -31.87
N ASP A 453 -2.96 0.85 -33.01
CA ASP A 453 -1.69 0.42 -33.57
C ASP A 453 -0.71 1.58 -33.89
N PRO A 454 0.59 1.27 -34.08
CA PRO A 454 1.65 2.23 -34.43
C PRO A 454 1.42 3.03 -35.71
N ARG A 455 2.30 4.00 -36.00
CA ARG A 455 2.12 4.99 -37.08
C ARG A 455 2.34 4.41 -38.48
N GLY A 456 3.24 3.46 -38.60
CA GLY A 456 3.52 2.71 -39.83
C GLY A 456 2.78 1.37 -39.91
N HIS A 457 1.85 1.10 -38.99
CA HIS A 457 1.14 -0.17 -38.85
C HIS A 457 2.06 -1.38 -38.57
N GLY A 458 3.19 -1.16 -37.87
CA GLY A 458 4.04 -2.23 -37.36
C GLY A 458 3.33 -3.17 -36.37
N TRP A 459 3.90 -4.35 -36.14
CA TRP A 459 3.27 -5.45 -35.38
C TRP A 459 2.80 -5.02 -33.98
N SER A 460 1.63 -5.48 -33.54
CA SER A 460 1.08 -5.22 -32.20
C SER A 460 0.26 -6.41 -31.68
N SER A 461 0.39 -6.71 -30.38
CA SER A 461 -0.24 -7.86 -29.71
C SER A 461 -1.06 -7.41 -28.49
N GLY A 462 -1.98 -6.48 -28.73
CA GLY A 462 -2.93 -5.97 -27.74
C GLY A 462 -3.96 -7.01 -27.31
N GLY A 463 -4.88 -6.70 -26.42
CA GLY A 463 -5.05 -5.44 -25.69
C GLY A 463 -6.41 -5.41 -25.01
N PHE A 464 -6.64 -4.43 -24.14
CA PHE A 464 -7.80 -4.45 -23.25
C PHE A 464 -8.43 -3.06 -23.06
N LEU A 465 -9.67 -2.91 -23.52
CA LEU A 465 -10.47 -1.69 -23.39
C LEU A 465 -11.80 -1.99 -22.67
N ALA A 466 -12.04 -1.33 -21.54
CA ALA A 466 -13.19 -1.67 -20.69
C ALA A 466 -13.82 -0.46 -19.99
N ASP A 467 -15.14 -0.49 -19.78
CA ASP A 467 -15.92 0.60 -19.17
C ASP A 467 -15.78 1.94 -19.94
N SER A 468 -15.35 1.92 -21.20
CA SER A 468 -14.88 3.11 -21.94
C SER A 468 -15.86 3.55 -23.02
N LYS A 469 -15.80 4.82 -23.38
CA LYS A 469 -16.54 5.43 -24.49
C LYS A 469 -15.57 5.97 -25.55
N VAL A 470 -15.86 5.69 -26.82
CA VAL A 470 -15.20 6.29 -27.99
C VAL A 470 -16.31 6.80 -28.90
N ASP A 471 -16.37 8.12 -29.13
CA ASP A 471 -17.44 8.71 -29.95
C ASP A 471 -17.33 8.32 -31.43
N GLY A 472 -16.10 8.18 -31.93
CA GLY A 472 -15.78 7.80 -33.30
C GLY A 472 -15.53 6.30 -33.49
N GLN A 473 -14.82 5.98 -34.56
CA GLN A 473 -14.36 4.63 -34.87
C GLN A 473 -13.13 4.26 -34.03
N VAL A 474 -13.08 3.01 -33.58
CA VAL A 474 -11.86 2.38 -33.07
C VAL A 474 -11.16 1.67 -34.23
N PHE A 475 -9.89 2.02 -34.46
CA PHE A 475 -9.05 1.46 -35.50
C PHE A 475 -8.13 0.39 -34.91
N ALA A 476 -8.39 -0.88 -35.20
CA ALA A 476 -7.54 -1.99 -34.79
C ALA A 476 -6.21 -2.01 -35.57
N GLY A 477 -6.26 -1.70 -36.87
CA GLY A 477 -5.08 -1.66 -37.72
C GLY A 477 -4.32 -2.99 -37.74
N SER A 478 -3.03 -2.99 -37.40
CA SER A 478 -2.18 -4.18 -37.34
C SER A 478 -2.40 -5.09 -36.11
N GLN A 479 -3.27 -4.71 -35.16
CA GLN A 479 -3.50 -5.47 -33.93
C GLN A 479 -3.95 -6.91 -34.19
N GLN A 480 -3.12 -7.87 -33.76
CA GLN A 480 -3.35 -9.32 -33.88
C GLN A 480 -4.70 -9.72 -33.25
N GLN A 481 -4.93 -9.30 -32.00
CA GLN A 481 -6.15 -9.53 -31.25
C GLN A 481 -6.50 -8.33 -30.36
N TYR A 482 -7.75 -8.28 -29.86
CA TYR A 482 -8.15 -7.28 -28.87
C TYR A 482 -9.38 -7.72 -28.07
N MET A 483 -9.45 -7.34 -26.78
CA MET A 483 -10.61 -7.53 -25.92
C MET A 483 -11.26 -6.19 -25.59
N THR A 484 -12.56 -6.06 -25.90
CA THR A 484 -13.37 -4.89 -25.55
C THR A 484 -14.61 -5.32 -24.76
N ARG A 485 -14.88 -4.70 -23.60
CA ARG A 485 -16.08 -5.04 -22.81
C ARG A 485 -16.74 -3.87 -22.07
N ASN A 486 -18.07 -3.93 -21.92
CA ASN A 486 -18.87 -2.91 -21.22
C ASN A 486 -18.60 -1.48 -21.73
N SER A 487 -18.51 -1.31 -23.04
CA SER A 487 -18.07 -0.06 -23.67
C SER A 487 -19.13 0.48 -24.64
N GLN A 488 -19.00 1.75 -25.01
CA GLN A 488 -19.73 2.38 -26.10
C GLN A 488 -18.73 2.85 -27.16
N ILE A 489 -18.83 2.37 -28.39
CA ILE A 489 -17.99 2.81 -29.50
C ILE A 489 -18.88 3.30 -30.66
N GLY A 490 -18.42 4.24 -31.47
CA GLY A 490 -19.13 4.64 -32.69
C GLY A 490 -19.12 3.53 -33.74
N SER A 491 -17.95 2.92 -33.96
CA SER A 491 -17.79 1.68 -34.75
C SER A 491 -16.41 1.05 -34.52
N TRP A 492 -16.11 -0.06 -35.19
CA TRP A 492 -14.82 -0.74 -35.20
C TRP A 492 -14.35 -0.95 -36.66
N SER A 493 -13.05 -0.94 -36.95
CA SER A 493 -12.52 -0.96 -38.33
C SER A 493 -12.34 -2.34 -38.96
N ASN A 494 -11.55 -3.21 -38.33
CA ASN A 494 -11.03 -4.45 -38.89
C ASN A 494 -10.64 -5.42 -37.77
N CYS A 495 -10.27 -6.65 -38.10
CA CYS A 495 -9.54 -7.52 -37.17
C CYS A 495 -8.53 -8.37 -37.93
N VAL A 496 -7.39 -8.68 -37.31
CA VAL A 496 -6.35 -9.52 -37.90
C VAL A 496 -6.63 -10.99 -37.60
N TRP A 497 -6.67 -11.41 -36.33
CA TRP A 497 -6.89 -12.81 -35.94
C TRP A 497 -8.02 -13.06 -34.92
N ASN A 498 -8.24 -12.19 -33.93
CA ASN A 498 -9.25 -12.42 -32.87
C ASN A 498 -9.70 -11.14 -32.15
N CYS A 499 -10.88 -10.59 -32.46
CA CYS A 499 -11.38 -9.38 -31.79
C CYS A 499 -12.68 -9.69 -31.07
N VAL A 500 -12.67 -9.52 -29.75
CA VAL A 500 -13.72 -9.99 -28.84
C VAL A 500 -14.44 -8.82 -28.20
N PHE A 501 -15.78 -8.85 -28.27
CA PHE A 501 -16.68 -7.82 -27.76
C PHE A 501 -17.68 -8.44 -26.79
N VAL A 502 -17.76 -7.92 -25.56
CA VAL A 502 -18.71 -8.41 -24.54
C VAL A 502 -19.47 -7.25 -23.91
N GLY A 503 -20.79 -7.17 -24.12
CA GLY A 503 -21.60 -6.07 -23.60
C GLY A 503 -21.23 -4.69 -24.19
N VAL A 504 -20.87 -4.65 -25.48
CA VAL A 504 -20.36 -3.44 -26.15
C VAL A 504 -21.41 -2.86 -27.10
N SER A 505 -21.82 -1.62 -26.87
CA SER A 505 -22.65 -0.87 -27.82
C SER A 505 -21.80 -0.38 -28.99
N GLY A 506 -22.24 -0.61 -30.22
CA GLY A 506 -21.51 -0.25 -31.45
C GLY A 506 -20.44 -1.26 -31.88
N ALA A 507 -20.34 -2.41 -31.21
CA ALA A 507 -19.52 -3.53 -31.69
C ALA A 507 -20.06 -4.10 -33.02
N PRO A 508 -19.19 -4.65 -33.88
CA PRO A 508 -19.61 -5.37 -35.07
C PRO A 508 -20.37 -6.66 -34.71
N ALA A 509 -21.20 -7.15 -35.62
CA ALA A 509 -21.88 -8.42 -35.45
C ALA A 509 -20.90 -9.60 -35.35
N GLN A 510 -21.37 -10.72 -34.80
CA GLN A 510 -20.65 -11.99 -34.79
C GLN A 510 -20.41 -12.49 -36.24
N THR A 511 -19.16 -12.53 -36.69
CA THR A 511 -18.79 -12.95 -38.08
C THR A 511 -17.63 -13.95 -38.15
N PHE A 512 -17.07 -14.38 -37.02
CA PHE A 512 -15.96 -15.34 -37.00
C PHE A 512 -16.28 -16.59 -37.86
N PRO A 513 -15.36 -17.04 -38.75
CA PRO A 513 -13.94 -16.66 -38.81
C PRO A 513 -13.60 -15.46 -39.70
N ASN A 514 -14.54 -14.86 -40.45
CA ASN A 514 -14.20 -13.82 -41.43
C ASN A 514 -15.27 -12.70 -41.57
N PRO A 515 -14.99 -11.47 -41.09
CA PRO A 515 -13.87 -11.10 -40.22
C PRO A 515 -13.91 -11.86 -38.88
N PRO A 516 -12.78 -12.05 -38.17
CA PRO A 516 -12.73 -12.80 -36.91
C PRO A 516 -13.26 -12.00 -35.70
N TYR A 517 -14.51 -11.54 -35.80
CA TYR A 517 -15.24 -10.88 -34.71
C TYR A 517 -16.01 -11.90 -33.86
N THR A 518 -15.74 -11.88 -32.56
CA THR A 518 -16.46 -12.63 -31.52
C THR A 518 -17.31 -11.66 -30.71
N THR A 519 -18.64 -11.66 -30.87
CA THR A 519 -19.52 -10.64 -30.26
C THR A 519 -20.60 -11.27 -29.38
N ILE A 520 -20.54 -10.97 -28.09
CA ILE A 520 -21.51 -11.38 -27.06
C ILE A 520 -22.25 -10.14 -26.56
N GLY A 521 -23.59 -10.13 -26.67
CA GLY A 521 -24.40 -8.93 -26.42
C GLY A 521 -24.40 -8.41 -24.98
N GLN A 522 -24.07 -9.25 -23.99
CA GLN A 522 -24.05 -8.89 -22.57
C GLN A 522 -22.92 -9.62 -21.82
N THR A 523 -22.33 -8.94 -20.83
CA THR A 523 -21.30 -9.45 -19.92
C THR A 523 -21.97 -10.13 -18.72
N PRO A 524 -21.97 -11.46 -18.58
CA PRO A 524 -22.92 -12.14 -17.68
C PRO A 524 -22.75 -11.82 -16.19
N VAL A 525 -21.51 -11.67 -15.73
CA VAL A 525 -21.19 -11.21 -14.37
C VAL A 525 -19.87 -10.45 -14.37
N ILE A 526 -19.85 -9.24 -13.82
CA ILE A 526 -18.70 -8.33 -13.86
C ILE A 526 -18.79 -7.26 -12.77
N ARG A 527 -17.62 -6.78 -12.33
CA ARG A 527 -17.48 -5.57 -11.52
C ARG A 527 -16.38 -4.76 -12.16
N GLU A 528 -16.52 -3.44 -12.24
CA GLU A 528 -15.43 -2.61 -12.74
C GLU A 528 -14.35 -2.41 -11.68
N LYS A 529 -13.12 -2.12 -12.11
CA LYS A 529 -11.97 -1.99 -11.21
C LYS A 529 -12.17 -0.83 -10.22
N PRO A 530 -11.79 -0.99 -8.93
CA PRO A 530 -11.71 0.14 -8.00
C PRO A 530 -10.71 1.20 -8.48
N PHE A 531 -11.02 2.48 -8.24
CA PHE A 531 -10.17 3.60 -8.63
C PHE A 531 -10.14 4.70 -7.56
N LEU A 532 -9.00 5.40 -7.47
CA LEU A 532 -8.82 6.56 -6.61
C LEU A 532 -9.48 7.78 -7.27
N TYR A 533 -10.24 8.56 -6.51
CA TYR A 533 -10.83 9.83 -6.95
C TYR A 533 -10.84 10.86 -5.82
N ILE A 534 -11.19 12.11 -6.16
CA ILE A 534 -11.40 13.21 -5.21
C ILE A 534 -12.89 13.55 -5.19
N ASP A 535 -13.51 13.59 -4.00
CA ASP A 535 -14.89 14.05 -3.86
C ASP A 535 -15.04 15.58 -3.93
N ALA A 536 -16.28 16.07 -4.03
CA ALA A 536 -16.58 17.50 -4.15
C ALA A 536 -16.13 18.36 -2.95
N ALA A 537 -15.73 17.75 -1.83
CA ALA A 537 -15.15 18.42 -0.67
C ALA A 537 -13.61 18.34 -0.63
N GLY A 538 -12.98 17.78 -1.67
CA GLY A 538 -11.53 17.68 -1.82
C GLY A 538 -10.90 16.44 -1.17
N ASN A 539 -11.69 15.49 -0.65
CA ASN A 539 -11.13 14.32 0.01
C ASN A 539 -10.81 13.21 -0.98
N TYR A 540 -9.69 12.52 -0.75
CA TYR A 540 -9.35 11.30 -1.49
C TYR A 540 -10.19 10.12 -1.03
N GLN A 541 -10.76 9.42 -2.00
CA GLN A 541 -11.69 8.32 -1.85
C GLN A 541 -11.29 7.22 -2.84
N VAL A 542 -11.48 5.94 -2.51
CA VAL A 542 -11.45 4.86 -3.50
C VAL A 542 -12.88 4.44 -3.78
N PHE A 543 -13.34 4.66 -5.01
CA PHE A 543 -14.63 4.14 -5.43
C PHE A 543 -14.52 2.65 -5.72
N VAL A 544 -15.49 1.89 -5.23
CA VAL A 544 -15.62 0.45 -5.44
C VAL A 544 -16.93 0.22 -6.21
N PRO A 545 -16.87 0.01 -7.54
CA PRO A 545 -18.04 -0.25 -8.36
C PRO A 545 -18.85 -1.46 -7.88
N ALA A 546 -20.17 -1.39 -8.08
CA ALA A 546 -21.08 -2.50 -7.78
C ALA A 546 -20.84 -3.72 -8.70
N LEU A 547 -21.25 -4.89 -8.23
CA LEU A 547 -21.38 -6.07 -9.08
C LEU A 547 -22.56 -5.85 -10.05
N ARG A 548 -22.32 -6.07 -11.34
CA ARG A 548 -23.34 -6.09 -12.40
C ARG A 548 -23.48 -7.51 -12.96
N THR A 549 -24.69 -7.89 -13.32
CA THR A 549 -24.99 -9.09 -14.10
C THR A 549 -25.63 -8.69 -15.43
N ASN A 550 -25.41 -9.48 -16.49
CA ASN A 550 -25.90 -9.21 -17.85
C ASN A 550 -25.61 -7.78 -18.35
N ALA A 551 -24.43 -7.26 -18.00
CA ALA A 551 -24.07 -5.87 -18.19
C ALA A 551 -23.82 -5.53 -19.67
N GLY A 552 -24.10 -4.29 -20.04
CA GLY A 552 -23.73 -3.71 -21.33
C GLY A 552 -23.49 -2.21 -21.18
N GLY A 553 -22.56 -1.68 -21.97
CA GLY A 553 -22.14 -0.28 -21.90
C GLY A 553 -21.44 0.10 -20.59
N THR A 554 -20.96 1.35 -20.56
CA THR A 554 -20.19 1.88 -19.43
C THR A 554 -21.06 2.08 -18.19
N THR A 555 -20.45 2.16 -17.02
CA THR A 555 -21.10 2.43 -15.73
C THR A 555 -21.45 3.90 -15.49
N TRP A 556 -20.99 4.80 -16.37
CA TRP A 556 -20.90 6.25 -16.06
C TRP A 556 -21.45 7.18 -17.16
N PHE A 557 -21.51 6.75 -18.43
CA PHE A 557 -21.95 7.66 -19.48
C PHE A 557 -23.48 7.80 -19.45
N GLY A 558 -23.96 9.00 -19.16
CA GLY A 558 -25.40 9.30 -19.03
C GLY A 558 -26.06 8.72 -17.77
N GLN A 559 -25.30 8.17 -16.82
CA GLN A 559 -25.84 7.53 -15.61
C GLN A 559 -24.86 7.60 -14.42
N THR A 560 -25.37 7.62 -13.19
CA THR A 560 -24.53 7.65 -11.99
C THR A 560 -23.95 6.26 -11.70
N PRO A 561 -22.61 6.12 -11.58
CA PRO A 561 -21.96 4.87 -11.20
C PRO A 561 -22.51 4.30 -9.89
N GLN A 562 -22.96 3.05 -9.93
CA GLN A 562 -23.40 2.33 -8.74
C GLN A 562 -22.19 1.68 -8.05
N GLY A 563 -22.10 1.79 -6.73
CA GLY A 563 -20.96 1.33 -5.94
C GLY A 563 -20.86 2.04 -4.59
N THR A 564 -19.72 1.91 -3.92
CA THR A 564 -19.45 2.51 -2.60
C THR A 564 -18.08 3.19 -2.57
N SER A 565 -17.99 4.40 -2.01
CA SER A 565 -16.71 5.08 -1.78
C SER A 565 -16.14 4.71 -0.41
N ILE A 566 -14.86 4.37 -0.38
CA ILE A 566 -14.10 4.10 0.84
C ILE A 566 -13.09 5.25 1.05
N PRO A 567 -13.14 6.00 2.17
CA PRO A 567 -12.25 7.13 2.39
C PRO A 567 -10.80 6.67 2.56
N ILE A 568 -9.85 7.48 2.08
CA ILE A 568 -8.42 7.13 2.08
C ILE A 568 -7.87 6.83 3.49
N SER A 569 -8.50 7.35 4.55
CA SER A 569 -8.17 7.05 5.95
C SER A 569 -8.35 5.58 6.36
N GLN A 570 -9.17 4.82 5.63
CA GLN A 570 -9.33 3.36 5.81
C GLN A 570 -8.29 2.54 5.02
N PHE A 571 -7.40 3.19 4.26
CA PHE A 571 -6.29 2.54 3.59
C PHE A 571 -5.00 2.69 4.41
N PHE A 572 -4.11 1.72 4.28
CA PHE A 572 -2.68 1.90 4.50
C PHE A 572 -2.05 2.22 3.15
N ILE A 573 -1.48 3.42 3.04
CA ILE A 573 -0.76 3.89 1.85
C ILE A 573 0.64 3.27 1.92
N VAL A 574 0.84 2.17 1.20
CA VAL A 574 2.12 1.46 1.12
C VAL A 574 3.04 2.27 0.20
N LYS A 575 4.23 2.63 0.70
CA LYS A 575 5.26 3.41 0.00
C LYS A 575 6.59 2.66 0.02
N PRO A 576 7.55 2.95 -0.88
CA PRO A 576 8.87 2.33 -0.88
C PRO A 576 9.51 2.29 0.52
N GLY A 577 10.03 1.12 0.91
CA GLY A 577 10.53 0.84 2.26
C GLY A 577 9.51 0.17 3.21
N ALA A 578 8.21 0.18 2.88
CA ALA A 578 7.21 -0.58 3.63
C ALA A 578 7.34 -2.10 3.37
N THR A 579 7.38 -2.89 4.43
CA THR A 579 7.54 -4.36 4.36
C THR A 579 6.20 -5.09 4.27
N ALA A 580 6.23 -6.35 3.85
CA ALA A 580 5.09 -7.27 3.94
C ALA A 580 4.48 -7.35 5.35
N ALA A 581 5.30 -7.25 6.41
CA ALA A 581 4.81 -7.20 7.79
C ALA A 581 3.99 -5.93 8.08
N ASN A 582 4.37 -4.77 7.53
CA ASN A 582 3.58 -3.54 7.65
C ASN A 582 2.22 -3.69 6.95
N MET A 583 2.20 -4.31 5.76
CA MET A 583 0.97 -4.58 5.00
C MET A 583 0.05 -5.57 5.74
N ASN A 584 0.60 -6.67 6.26
CA ASN A 584 -0.14 -7.66 7.06
C ASN A 584 -0.73 -7.03 8.34
N ASN A 585 0.05 -6.20 9.05
CA ASN A 585 -0.42 -5.50 10.25
C ASN A 585 -1.57 -4.53 9.93
N ALA A 586 -1.51 -3.82 8.80
CA ALA A 586 -2.60 -2.94 8.36
C ALA A 586 -3.88 -3.73 8.01
N LEU A 587 -3.74 -4.86 7.30
CA LEU A 587 -4.85 -5.76 6.97
C LEU A 587 -5.53 -6.31 8.25
N ALA A 588 -4.74 -6.74 9.23
CA ALA A 588 -5.22 -7.21 10.53
C ALA A 588 -5.90 -6.10 11.35
N GLN A 589 -5.46 -4.84 11.21
CA GLN A 589 -6.11 -3.65 11.80
C GLN A 589 -7.38 -3.19 11.05
N GLY A 590 -7.91 -4.01 10.13
CA GLY A 590 -9.14 -3.69 9.39
C GLY A 590 -8.96 -2.72 8.22
N ARG A 591 -7.74 -2.32 7.87
CA ARG A 591 -7.48 -1.42 6.74
C ARG A 591 -7.45 -2.14 5.40
N ASN A 592 -7.65 -1.37 4.33
CA ASN A 592 -7.37 -1.75 2.95
C ASN A 592 -5.91 -1.39 2.59
N LEU A 593 -5.40 -1.84 1.44
CA LEU A 593 -4.07 -1.46 0.94
C LEU A 593 -4.18 -0.59 -0.31
N LEU A 594 -3.52 0.56 -0.30
CA LEU A 594 -3.23 1.35 -1.50
C LEU A 594 -1.72 1.32 -1.72
N ILE A 595 -1.26 0.57 -2.71
CA ILE A 595 0.17 0.37 -2.99
C ILE A 595 0.61 1.40 -4.03
N THR A 596 1.40 2.38 -3.61
CA THR A 596 1.82 3.46 -4.49
C THR A 596 3.02 3.02 -5.35
N PRO A 597 3.33 3.73 -6.46
CA PRO A 597 4.22 3.21 -7.49
C PRO A 597 5.62 2.91 -6.93
N GLY A 598 6.07 1.66 -7.05
CA GLY A 598 7.36 1.20 -6.55
C GLY A 598 7.55 -0.30 -6.71
N VAL A 599 8.73 -0.79 -6.35
CA VAL A 599 9.06 -2.22 -6.29
C VAL A 599 9.22 -2.63 -4.83
N TYR A 600 8.52 -3.69 -4.43
CA TYR A 600 8.35 -4.10 -3.04
C TYR A 600 8.83 -5.54 -2.85
N HIS A 601 9.99 -5.68 -2.21
CA HIS A 601 10.56 -6.97 -1.81
C HIS A 601 9.81 -7.55 -0.59
N LEU A 602 9.38 -8.80 -0.70
CA LEU A 602 8.52 -9.48 0.26
C LEU A 602 9.24 -10.70 0.84
N ASN A 603 9.68 -10.59 2.11
CA ASN A 603 10.26 -11.71 2.86
C ASN A 603 9.22 -12.67 3.46
N GLN A 604 7.94 -12.37 3.29
CA GLN A 604 6.79 -13.17 3.74
C GLN A 604 5.56 -12.83 2.89
N THR A 605 4.58 -13.74 2.87
CA THR A 605 3.31 -13.57 2.15
C THR A 605 2.45 -12.42 2.71
N ILE A 606 1.84 -11.63 1.82
CA ILE A 606 0.75 -10.71 2.16
C ILE A 606 -0.56 -11.52 2.27
N ASN A 607 -1.19 -11.54 3.44
CA ASN A 607 -2.35 -12.39 3.73
C ASN A 607 -3.65 -11.57 3.85
N VAL A 608 -4.47 -11.60 2.79
CA VAL A 608 -5.77 -10.92 2.73
C VAL A 608 -6.86 -11.85 3.27
N THR A 609 -7.10 -11.78 4.58
CA THR A 609 -8.04 -12.66 5.29
C THR A 609 -9.43 -12.07 5.53
N ARG A 610 -9.60 -10.75 5.36
CA ARG A 610 -10.86 -10.04 5.65
C ARG A 610 -11.70 -9.87 4.38
N ALA A 611 -12.96 -10.26 4.43
CA ALA A 611 -13.95 -10.01 3.37
C ALA A 611 -14.01 -8.52 2.98
N ASN A 612 -14.36 -8.25 1.72
CA ASN A 612 -14.45 -6.92 1.10
C ASN A 612 -13.17 -6.07 1.11
N THR A 613 -12.01 -6.64 1.45
CA THR A 613 -10.73 -5.90 1.39
C THR A 613 -10.41 -5.46 -0.03
N VAL A 614 -9.98 -4.20 -0.17
CA VAL A 614 -9.38 -3.68 -1.41
C VAL A 614 -7.85 -3.69 -1.27
N VAL A 615 -7.17 -4.23 -2.28
CA VAL A 615 -5.73 -4.11 -2.52
C VAL A 615 -5.56 -3.48 -3.89
N LEU A 616 -5.34 -2.17 -3.92
CA LEU A 616 -5.23 -1.37 -5.15
C LEU A 616 -3.79 -0.89 -5.32
N GLY A 617 -3.11 -1.32 -6.37
CA GLY A 617 -1.85 -0.75 -6.83
C GLY A 617 -2.07 0.46 -7.74
N MET A 618 -1.10 1.38 -7.74
CA MET A 618 -1.03 2.50 -8.67
C MET A 618 0.34 2.51 -9.39
N GLY A 619 0.38 2.99 -10.62
CA GLY A 619 1.62 3.14 -11.39
C GLY A 619 2.40 1.84 -11.57
N LEU A 620 1.67 0.72 -11.72
CA LEU A 620 2.21 -0.65 -11.76
C LEU A 620 3.08 -0.99 -10.54
N ALA A 621 2.51 -0.89 -9.34
CA ALA A 621 3.16 -1.35 -8.12
C ALA A 621 3.58 -2.83 -8.26
N THR A 622 4.87 -3.11 -8.09
CA THR A 622 5.48 -4.43 -8.31
C THR A 622 5.76 -5.11 -6.98
N LEU A 623 5.30 -6.34 -6.80
CA LEU A 623 5.61 -7.20 -5.66
C LEU A 623 6.64 -8.25 -6.08
N ILE A 624 7.76 -8.35 -5.36
CA ILE A 624 8.79 -9.38 -5.58
C ILE A 624 8.83 -10.32 -4.36
N PRO A 625 8.46 -11.61 -4.49
CA PRO A 625 8.66 -12.58 -3.43
C PRO A 625 10.13 -12.98 -3.34
N ASP A 626 10.74 -12.71 -2.19
CA ASP A 626 12.09 -13.20 -1.88
C ASP A 626 12.02 -14.64 -1.34
N ASN A 627 13.12 -15.38 -1.43
CA ASN A 627 13.28 -16.70 -0.81
C ASN A 627 12.22 -17.76 -1.19
N GLY A 628 11.47 -17.55 -2.28
CA GLY A 628 10.43 -18.47 -2.76
C GLY A 628 9.09 -18.41 -2.02
N VAL A 629 8.79 -17.32 -1.31
CA VAL A 629 7.47 -17.14 -0.65
C VAL A 629 6.35 -16.93 -1.69
N VAL A 630 5.10 -17.25 -1.33
CA VAL A 630 3.95 -16.74 -2.11
C VAL A 630 3.84 -15.25 -1.85
N ALA A 631 3.75 -14.40 -2.88
CA ALA A 631 3.71 -12.95 -2.70
C ALA A 631 2.41 -12.48 -2.02
N LEU A 632 1.26 -12.97 -2.49
CA LEU A 632 -0.06 -12.60 -1.97
C LEU A 632 -0.99 -13.83 -1.91
N LYS A 633 -1.67 -13.99 -0.76
CA LYS A 633 -2.74 -14.97 -0.56
C LYS A 633 -4.04 -14.29 -0.17
N VAL A 634 -5.15 -14.75 -0.73
CA VAL A 634 -6.51 -14.37 -0.31
C VAL A 634 -7.18 -15.59 0.34
N ALA A 635 -7.88 -15.40 1.46
CA ALA A 635 -8.68 -16.46 2.09
C ALA A 635 -9.97 -16.78 1.29
N ASP A 636 -10.70 -17.84 1.66
CA ASP A 636 -12.01 -18.19 1.06
C ASP A 636 -13.11 -17.23 1.58
N VAL A 637 -13.03 -15.96 1.20
CA VAL A 637 -13.85 -14.87 1.74
C VAL A 637 -14.44 -13.98 0.64
N ASP A 638 -15.66 -13.50 0.91
CA ASP A 638 -16.42 -12.65 0.00
C ASP A 638 -15.66 -11.39 -0.42
N GLY A 639 -15.76 -11.07 -1.70
CA GLY A 639 -15.65 -9.69 -2.18
C GLY A 639 -14.27 -9.05 -2.08
N VAL A 640 -13.17 -9.79 -1.94
CA VAL A 640 -11.85 -9.15 -2.03
C VAL A 640 -11.64 -8.59 -3.44
N LYS A 641 -11.04 -7.41 -3.55
CA LYS A 641 -10.73 -6.77 -4.84
C LYS A 641 -9.22 -6.52 -4.91
N VAL A 642 -8.51 -7.25 -5.77
CA VAL A 642 -7.08 -7.04 -6.03
C VAL A 642 -6.94 -6.38 -7.40
N ALA A 643 -6.23 -5.26 -7.48
CA ALA A 643 -6.27 -4.38 -8.64
C ALA A 643 -4.90 -3.74 -8.93
N GLY A 644 -4.46 -3.71 -10.20
CA GLY A 644 -3.34 -2.86 -10.66
C GLY A 644 -1.96 -3.22 -10.10
N ILE A 645 -1.63 -4.51 -9.97
CA ILE A 645 -0.35 -4.98 -9.43
C ILE A 645 0.39 -5.90 -10.41
N LEU A 646 1.72 -5.79 -10.43
CA LEU A 646 2.61 -6.78 -11.02
C LEU A 646 3.18 -7.65 -9.90
N ILE A 647 3.28 -8.96 -10.12
CA ILE A 647 4.04 -9.87 -9.27
C ILE A 647 5.21 -10.41 -10.09
N ASP A 648 6.43 -9.99 -9.75
CA ASP A 648 7.64 -10.20 -10.53
C ASP A 648 8.55 -11.19 -9.77
N ALA A 649 8.81 -12.37 -10.34
CA ALA A 649 9.34 -13.50 -9.60
C ALA A 649 10.80 -13.28 -9.15
N GLY A 650 11.05 -13.49 -7.87
CA GLY A 650 12.42 -13.58 -7.34
C GLY A 650 13.21 -14.76 -7.93
N THR A 651 14.53 -14.72 -7.79
CA THR A 651 15.45 -15.74 -8.33
C THR A 651 15.36 -17.10 -7.63
N THR A 652 14.74 -17.16 -6.45
CA THR A 652 14.40 -18.40 -5.74
C THR A 652 13.00 -18.84 -6.15
N ASN A 653 12.85 -20.10 -6.59
CA ASN A 653 11.58 -20.60 -7.12
C ASN A 653 10.44 -20.54 -6.10
N SER A 654 9.47 -19.68 -6.36
CA SER A 654 8.21 -19.62 -5.59
C SER A 654 7.27 -20.75 -6.06
N PRO A 655 6.72 -21.62 -5.18
CA PRO A 655 5.80 -22.66 -5.63
C PRO A 655 4.54 -22.11 -6.31
N ILE A 656 4.05 -20.97 -5.79
CA ILE A 656 2.94 -20.18 -6.34
C ILE A 656 3.31 -18.69 -6.16
N LEU A 657 3.08 -17.81 -7.13
CA LEU A 657 3.25 -16.35 -6.92
C LEU A 657 2.04 -15.74 -6.21
N MET A 658 0.81 -16.08 -6.62
CA MET A 658 -0.44 -15.65 -5.99
C MET A 658 -1.49 -16.77 -5.90
N GLU A 659 -2.19 -16.84 -4.77
CA GLU A 659 -3.26 -17.82 -4.52
C GLU A 659 -4.54 -17.14 -4.00
N VAL A 660 -5.69 -17.50 -4.56
CA VAL A 660 -7.02 -16.99 -4.18
C VAL A 660 -7.88 -18.13 -3.65
N GLY A 661 -8.14 -18.13 -2.35
CA GLY A 661 -8.69 -19.26 -1.61
C GLY A 661 -7.61 -20.30 -1.29
N PRO A 662 -7.67 -21.00 -0.14
CA PRO A 662 -6.80 -22.13 0.14
C PRO A 662 -7.17 -23.35 -0.72
N PRO A 663 -6.27 -24.34 -0.89
CA PRO A 663 -6.61 -25.60 -1.52
C PRO A 663 -7.78 -26.30 -0.80
N GLY A 664 -8.77 -26.78 -1.56
CA GLY A 664 -10.02 -27.33 -0.99
C GLY A 664 -11.10 -26.27 -0.66
N ALA A 665 -10.87 -25.00 -1.00
CA ALA A 665 -11.91 -23.97 -1.04
C ALA A 665 -13.18 -24.48 -1.76
N SER A 666 -14.33 -24.17 -1.16
CA SER A 666 -15.63 -24.70 -1.59
C SER A 666 -16.81 -23.79 -1.23
N ALA A 667 -16.57 -22.64 -0.61
CA ALA A 667 -17.60 -21.62 -0.47
C ALA A 667 -18.03 -21.09 -1.86
N SER A 668 -19.31 -20.70 -1.99
CA SER A 668 -19.78 -19.95 -3.16
C SER A 668 -19.91 -18.48 -2.80
N HIS A 669 -19.22 -17.64 -3.58
CA HIS A 669 -19.21 -16.19 -3.43
C HIS A 669 -20.09 -15.50 -4.49
N THR A 670 -21.13 -16.17 -5.01
CA THR A 670 -21.91 -15.73 -6.19
C THR A 670 -22.47 -14.30 -6.07
N THR A 671 -22.88 -13.87 -4.88
CA THR A 671 -23.47 -12.54 -4.61
C THR A 671 -22.42 -11.43 -4.45
N ASN A 672 -21.20 -11.78 -4.04
CA ASN A 672 -20.09 -10.84 -3.85
C ASN A 672 -18.75 -11.56 -4.11
N PRO A 673 -18.44 -11.88 -5.38
CA PRO A 673 -17.26 -12.67 -5.69
C PRO A 673 -15.99 -11.87 -5.40
N THR A 674 -14.89 -12.56 -5.10
CA THR A 674 -13.56 -11.94 -5.16
C THR A 674 -13.20 -11.64 -6.63
N SER A 675 -12.56 -10.50 -6.90
CA SER A 675 -12.21 -10.10 -8.27
C SER A 675 -10.78 -9.56 -8.40
N LEU A 676 -10.16 -9.90 -9.53
CA LEU A 676 -8.80 -9.54 -9.93
C LEU A 676 -8.86 -8.63 -11.15
N HIS A 677 -8.22 -7.47 -11.12
CA HIS A 677 -8.24 -6.50 -12.22
C HIS A 677 -6.84 -5.97 -12.54
N ASP A 678 -6.36 -6.10 -13.77
CA ASP A 678 -4.99 -5.67 -14.13
C ASP A 678 -3.95 -6.28 -13.16
N VAL A 679 -4.13 -7.57 -12.84
CA VAL A 679 -3.21 -8.34 -12.00
C VAL A 679 -2.29 -9.12 -12.93
N PHE A 680 -1.00 -8.84 -12.89
CA PHE A 680 -0.02 -9.37 -13.83
C PHE A 680 1.07 -10.19 -13.13
N ALA A 681 1.67 -11.15 -13.82
CA ALA A 681 2.82 -11.90 -13.33
C ALA A 681 3.96 -11.94 -14.36
N ARG A 682 5.19 -11.76 -13.90
CA ARG A 682 6.42 -11.83 -14.72
C ARG A 682 7.38 -12.85 -14.13
N ILE A 683 7.94 -13.72 -14.98
CA ILE A 683 8.96 -14.70 -14.59
C ILE A 683 10.11 -14.63 -15.59
N GLY A 684 11.09 -13.76 -15.33
CA GLY A 684 12.20 -13.47 -16.24
C GLY A 684 12.25 -11.99 -16.66
N GLY A 685 13.23 -11.64 -17.49
CA GLY A 685 13.30 -10.37 -18.21
C GLY A 685 14.04 -9.27 -17.44
N ALA A 686 13.73 -9.09 -16.15
CA ALA A 686 14.52 -8.24 -15.26
C ALA A 686 15.64 -9.02 -14.56
N VAL A 687 15.32 -10.22 -14.07
CA VAL A 687 16.22 -11.17 -13.39
C VAL A 687 15.90 -12.59 -13.84
N ALA A 688 16.74 -13.56 -13.47
CA ALA A 688 16.46 -14.99 -13.62
C ALA A 688 15.39 -15.48 -12.61
N GLY A 689 14.20 -14.89 -12.69
CA GLY A 689 13.07 -15.15 -11.80
C GLY A 689 12.47 -16.54 -12.02
N LYS A 690 11.94 -17.17 -10.96
CA LYS A 690 11.40 -18.54 -11.01
C LYS A 690 10.13 -18.69 -10.19
N ALA A 691 9.12 -19.36 -10.75
CA ALA A 691 8.00 -19.87 -9.98
C ALA A 691 7.34 -21.06 -10.67
N THR A 692 6.88 -22.05 -9.91
CA THR A 692 6.24 -23.24 -10.48
C THR A 692 4.87 -22.91 -11.07
N VAL A 693 4.08 -22.08 -10.37
CA VAL A 693 2.79 -21.55 -10.84
C VAL A 693 2.71 -20.04 -10.61
N SER A 694 2.18 -19.26 -11.56
CA SER A 694 1.91 -17.83 -11.30
C SER A 694 0.67 -17.63 -10.43
N LEU A 695 -0.48 -18.11 -10.88
CA LEU A 695 -1.78 -17.82 -10.26
C LEU A 695 -2.59 -19.10 -10.01
N VAL A 696 -3.02 -19.31 -8.78
CA VAL A 696 -3.95 -20.39 -8.39
C VAL A 696 -5.25 -19.81 -7.88
N ILE A 697 -6.38 -20.23 -8.47
CA ILE A 697 -7.73 -19.81 -8.09
C ILE A 697 -8.48 -21.02 -7.52
N ASN A 698 -8.54 -21.11 -6.19
CA ASN A 698 -9.29 -22.15 -5.47
C ASN A 698 -10.71 -21.69 -5.12
N SER A 699 -10.92 -20.43 -4.73
CA SER A 699 -12.26 -19.90 -4.42
C SER A 699 -13.19 -19.94 -5.64
N SER A 700 -14.45 -20.30 -5.41
CA SER A 700 -15.48 -20.29 -6.46
C SER A 700 -15.93 -18.87 -6.82
N ASN A 701 -16.58 -18.73 -7.97
CA ASN A 701 -17.17 -17.48 -8.48
C ASN A 701 -16.20 -16.32 -8.78
N VAL A 702 -14.89 -16.50 -8.61
CA VAL A 702 -13.89 -15.44 -8.81
C VAL A 702 -13.98 -14.84 -10.22
N ILE A 703 -13.89 -13.52 -10.31
CA ILE A 703 -13.85 -12.78 -11.57
C ILE A 703 -12.41 -12.38 -11.87
N ILE A 704 -11.84 -12.89 -12.95
CA ILE A 704 -10.56 -12.46 -13.52
C ILE A 704 -10.86 -11.46 -14.64
N ASP A 705 -10.39 -10.23 -14.53
CA ASP A 705 -10.78 -9.14 -15.42
C ASP A 705 -9.54 -8.37 -15.90
N HIS A 706 -8.96 -8.81 -17.02
CA HIS A 706 -7.61 -8.51 -17.50
C HIS A 706 -6.52 -9.06 -16.57
N THR A 707 -5.84 -10.10 -17.04
CA THR A 707 -4.60 -10.60 -16.45
C THR A 707 -3.62 -10.97 -17.56
N TRP A 708 -2.34 -10.75 -17.30
CA TRP A 708 -1.23 -11.19 -18.13
C TRP A 708 -0.26 -11.97 -17.26
N LEU A 709 -0.09 -13.25 -17.55
CA LEU A 709 0.84 -14.13 -16.86
C LEU A 709 1.90 -14.51 -17.90
N TRP A 710 3.13 -14.02 -17.73
CA TRP A 710 4.19 -14.09 -18.73
C TRP A 710 5.44 -14.73 -18.12
N ARG A 711 5.77 -15.94 -18.57
CA ARG A 711 7.15 -16.43 -18.48
C ARG A 711 7.95 -15.70 -19.57
N GLY A 712 9.02 -15.01 -19.19
CA GLY A 712 9.75 -14.16 -20.12
C GLY A 712 10.34 -14.89 -21.32
N ASP A 713 10.17 -14.31 -22.51
CA ASP A 713 10.82 -14.73 -23.76
C ASP A 713 12.02 -13.84 -24.15
N HIS A 714 12.11 -12.62 -23.60
CA HIS A 714 13.20 -11.68 -23.85
C HIS A 714 13.61 -10.89 -22.59
N GLY A 715 14.81 -10.30 -22.66
CA GLY A 715 15.45 -9.57 -21.56
C GLY A 715 16.52 -10.38 -20.81
N SER A 716 16.77 -10.00 -19.56
CA SER A 716 17.74 -10.65 -18.66
C SER A 716 17.20 -11.96 -18.08
N GLY A 717 18.08 -12.94 -17.87
CA GLY A 717 17.75 -14.17 -17.13
C GLY A 717 16.76 -15.12 -17.83
N ILE A 718 16.66 -15.07 -19.16
CA ILE A 718 15.76 -15.91 -19.96
C ILE A 718 16.42 -17.23 -20.35
N GLY A 719 15.61 -18.29 -20.46
CA GLY A 719 15.95 -19.56 -21.10
C GLY A 719 15.38 -20.77 -20.35
N TRP A 720 15.35 -21.92 -21.02
CA TRP A 720 14.60 -23.12 -20.59
C TRP A 720 14.90 -23.59 -19.16
N ASN A 721 16.15 -23.46 -18.72
CA ASN A 721 16.60 -23.84 -17.37
C ASN A 721 16.88 -22.61 -16.46
N VAL A 722 16.58 -21.40 -16.94
CA VAL A 722 16.97 -20.12 -16.34
C VAL A 722 15.77 -19.43 -15.68
N ASN A 723 14.69 -19.16 -16.41
CA ASN A 723 13.43 -18.62 -15.87
C ASN A 723 12.35 -19.70 -15.84
N THR A 724 12.60 -20.78 -15.10
CA THR A 724 11.73 -21.97 -15.09
C THR A 724 10.34 -21.67 -14.53
N ALA A 725 9.28 -22.07 -15.26
CA ALA A 725 7.90 -22.03 -14.80
C ALA A 725 7.01 -23.04 -15.53
N ASP A 726 6.28 -23.87 -14.78
CA ASP A 726 5.45 -24.94 -15.34
C ASP A 726 4.10 -24.41 -15.88
N HIS A 727 3.42 -23.58 -15.09
CA HIS A 727 2.02 -23.18 -15.34
C HIS A 727 1.78 -21.69 -15.07
N GLY A 728 0.99 -21.04 -15.91
CA GLY A 728 0.53 -19.67 -15.66
C GLY A 728 -0.64 -19.67 -14.68
N LEU A 729 -1.77 -20.23 -15.10
CA LEU A 729 -3.02 -20.22 -14.34
C LEU A 729 -3.50 -21.64 -14.02
N ILE A 730 -3.87 -21.90 -12.76
CA ILE A 730 -4.63 -23.09 -12.36
C ILE A 730 -5.95 -22.67 -11.70
N VAL A 731 -7.08 -23.07 -12.28
CA VAL A 731 -8.43 -22.78 -11.76
C VAL A 731 -9.07 -24.04 -11.19
N ASN A 732 -9.14 -24.13 -9.87
CA ASN A 732 -9.83 -25.19 -9.12
C ASN A 732 -11.26 -24.78 -8.72
N GLY A 733 -11.49 -23.49 -8.47
CA GLY A 733 -12.79 -22.95 -8.08
C GLY A 733 -13.87 -23.10 -9.16
N SER A 734 -15.10 -23.35 -8.75
CA SER A 734 -16.24 -23.50 -9.69
C SER A 734 -16.84 -22.13 -10.04
N ASN A 735 -17.47 -22.02 -11.22
CA ASN A 735 -18.12 -20.80 -11.73
C ASN A 735 -17.20 -19.56 -11.83
N VAL A 736 -15.88 -19.75 -11.87
CA VAL A 736 -14.88 -18.70 -12.12
C VAL A 736 -15.09 -18.16 -13.55
N THR A 737 -14.98 -16.84 -13.72
CA THR A 737 -15.15 -16.18 -15.02
C THR A 737 -13.95 -15.31 -15.34
N ALA A 738 -13.35 -15.50 -16.52
CA ALA A 738 -12.24 -14.71 -17.03
C ALA A 738 -12.65 -13.82 -18.22
N TYR A 739 -12.15 -12.58 -18.25
CA TYR A 739 -12.28 -11.63 -19.35
C TYR A 739 -10.89 -11.09 -19.73
N GLY A 740 -10.44 -11.26 -20.97
CA GLY A 740 -9.10 -10.81 -21.39
C GLY A 740 -8.00 -11.57 -20.66
N LEU A 741 -7.91 -12.88 -20.91
CA LEU A 741 -6.93 -13.77 -20.30
C LEU A 741 -5.71 -13.94 -21.23
N PHE A 742 -4.56 -13.39 -20.85
CA PHE A 742 -3.31 -13.49 -21.60
C PHE A 742 -2.33 -14.36 -20.80
N VAL A 743 -1.88 -15.50 -21.32
CA VAL A 743 -0.99 -16.44 -20.60
C VAL A 743 0.02 -17.07 -21.53
N GLU A 744 1.32 -16.86 -21.30
CA GLU A 744 2.36 -17.08 -22.32
C GLU A 744 3.64 -17.75 -21.84
N HIS A 745 4.22 -18.54 -22.75
CA HIS A 745 5.54 -19.18 -22.73
C HIS A 745 5.85 -20.12 -21.55
N TYR A 746 4.86 -20.57 -20.78
CA TYR A 746 5.07 -21.56 -19.72
C TYR A 746 5.48 -22.93 -20.28
N GLN A 747 6.29 -23.66 -19.51
CA GLN A 747 6.97 -24.88 -19.97
C GLN A 747 6.04 -26.08 -20.11
N LYS A 748 4.87 -26.07 -19.45
CA LYS A 748 3.84 -27.12 -19.54
C LYS A 748 2.50 -26.48 -19.94
N TYR A 749 1.37 -27.03 -19.48
CA TYR A 749 0.05 -26.43 -19.72
C TYR A 749 0.03 -24.97 -19.22
N ASN A 750 -0.22 -24.02 -20.12
CA ASN A 750 -0.15 -22.60 -19.76
C ASN A 750 -1.34 -22.20 -18.86
N VAL A 751 -2.55 -22.71 -19.17
CA VAL A 751 -3.74 -22.70 -18.31
C VAL A 751 -4.21 -24.12 -18.02
N ILE A 752 -4.54 -24.42 -16.77
CA ILE A 752 -5.26 -25.63 -16.33
C ILE A 752 -6.58 -25.22 -15.67
N TRP A 753 -7.68 -25.84 -16.09
CA TRP A 753 -9.02 -25.59 -15.56
C TRP A 753 -9.65 -26.90 -15.05
N ASN A 754 -9.76 -27.00 -13.72
CA ASN A 754 -10.29 -28.14 -12.98
C ASN A 754 -11.72 -27.89 -12.44
N GLY A 755 -12.12 -26.62 -12.27
CA GLY A 755 -13.44 -26.24 -11.75
C GLY A 755 -14.57 -26.30 -12.79
N ASN A 756 -15.77 -26.73 -12.37
CA ASN A 756 -16.97 -26.75 -13.21
C ASN A 756 -17.61 -25.36 -13.35
N GLY A 757 -18.44 -25.16 -14.38
CA GLY A 757 -19.10 -23.89 -14.67
C GLY A 757 -18.18 -22.75 -15.11
N GLY A 758 -16.91 -23.04 -15.40
CA GLY A 758 -15.90 -22.04 -15.75
C GLY A 758 -16.20 -21.32 -17.06
N ARG A 759 -15.87 -20.03 -17.15
CA ARG A 759 -16.08 -19.21 -18.36
C ARG A 759 -14.86 -18.39 -18.74
N THR A 760 -14.53 -18.30 -20.03
CA THR A 760 -13.44 -17.46 -20.56
C THR A 760 -13.87 -16.66 -21.78
N TYR A 761 -13.82 -15.33 -21.68
CA TYR A 761 -14.10 -14.40 -22.77
C TYR A 761 -12.82 -13.70 -23.21
N MET A 762 -12.37 -14.00 -24.41
CA MET A 762 -11.03 -13.71 -24.91
C MET A 762 -9.92 -14.46 -24.16
N PHE A 763 -9.20 -15.30 -24.90
CA PHE A 763 -7.93 -15.89 -24.48
C PHE A 763 -6.87 -15.62 -25.56
N GLN A 764 -5.67 -15.28 -25.14
CA GLN A 764 -4.49 -15.26 -25.99
C GLN A 764 -3.34 -15.97 -25.26
N ASN A 765 -2.55 -16.68 -26.06
CA ASN A 765 -1.38 -17.41 -25.63
C ASN A 765 -0.35 -17.46 -26.77
N GLU A 766 0.91 -17.43 -26.38
CA GLU A 766 2.05 -17.92 -27.16
C GLU A 766 2.66 -19.12 -26.42
N LEU A 767 2.97 -20.20 -27.13
CA LEU A 767 3.70 -21.35 -26.58
C LEU A 767 5.17 -20.97 -26.30
N PRO A 768 5.90 -21.73 -25.44
CA PRO A 768 7.30 -21.42 -25.16
C PRO A 768 8.14 -21.47 -26.44
N TYR A 769 8.89 -20.41 -26.73
CA TYR A 769 9.77 -20.34 -27.90
C TYR A 769 11.02 -21.23 -27.77
N ASP A 770 11.43 -21.45 -26.52
CA ASP A 770 12.74 -21.91 -26.11
C ASP A 770 12.90 -23.38 -25.61
N PRO A 771 11.97 -24.34 -25.82
CA PRO A 771 12.29 -25.75 -25.54
C PRO A 771 13.45 -26.20 -26.44
N PRO A 772 14.52 -26.80 -25.90
CA PRO A 772 15.76 -27.06 -26.65
C PRO A 772 15.67 -28.21 -27.66
N ASN A 773 14.55 -28.94 -27.70
CA ASN A 773 14.17 -29.92 -28.73
C ASN A 773 12.82 -30.57 -28.37
N GLN A 774 12.17 -31.22 -29.35
CA GLN A 774 10.92 -31.96 -29.14
C GLN A 774 10.96 -32.96 -27.96
N ALA A 775 12.06 -33.70 -27.76
CA ALA A 775 12.15 -34.73 -26.72
C ALA A 775 12.17 -34.14 -25.30
N SER A 776 12.71 -32.93 -25.13
CA SER A 776 12.62 -32.16 -23.89
C SER A 776 11.22 -31.62 -23.58
N TRP A 777 10.34 -31.60 -24.58
CA TRP A 777 8.99 -31.03 -24.52
C TRP A 777 7.93 -32.06 -24.95
N MET A 778 7.93 -33.20 -24.29
CA MET A 778 6.90 -34.24 -24.39
C MET A 778 5.98 -34.23 -23.16
N ASN A 779 4.72 -34.59 -23.37
CA ASN A 779 3.72 -34.83 -22.33
C ASN A 779 3.30 -36.30 -22.38
N GLY A 780 4.08 -37.17 -21.76
CA GLY A 780 3.98 -38.62 -21.95
C GLY A 780 4.28 -39.00 -23.40
N SER A 781 3.30 -39.56 -24.11
CA SER A 781 3.36 -39.83 -25.55
C SER A 781 2.91 -38.67 -26.43
N GLY A 782 2.33 -37.61 -25.87
CA GLY A 782 1.89 -36.42 -26.60
C GLY A 782 3.05 -35.44 -26.85
N ARG A 783 3.04 -34.78 -28.00
CA ARG A 783 4.04 -33.77 -28.37
C ARG A 783 3.62 -32.40 -27.86
N GLY A 784 4.45 -31.80 -27.02
CA GLY A 784 4.17 -30.55 -26.34
C GLY A 784 3.06 -30.61 -25.30
N TYR A 785 2.72 -29.44 -24.78
CA TYR A 785 1.59 -29.22 -23.87
C TYR A 785 0.64 -28.21 -24.51
N ALA A 786 -0.67 -28.39 -24.29
CA ALA A 786 -1.67 -27.44 -24.76
C ALA A 786 -1.54 -26.09 -24.03
N ALA A 787 -1.87 -25.00 -24.71
CA ALA A 787 -2.00 -23.69 -24.09
C ALA A 787 -3.09 -23.68 -23.01
N TYR A 788 -4.19 -24.38 -23.26
CA TYR A 788 -5.36 -24.39 -22.40
C TYR A 788 -5.85 -25.82 -22.20
N LYS A 789 -5.79 -26.29 -20.95
CA LYS A 789 -6.22 -27.63 -20.53
C LYS A 789 -7.48 -27.54 -19.68
N VAL A 790 -8.60 -28.05 -20.16
CA VAL A 790 -9.75 -28.38 -19.32
C VAL A 790 -9.58 -29.83 -18.84
N ALA A 791 -9.68 -30.07 -17.54
CA ALA A 791 -9.48 -31.39 -16.95
C ALA A 791 -10.60 -32.38 -17.32
N ASN A 792 -10.26 -33.66 -17.41
CA ASN A 792 -11.15 -34.70 -17.94
C ASN A 792 -12.38 -34.98 -17.04
N SER A 793 -12.37 -34.48 -15.81
CA SER A 793 -13.48 -34.53 -14.83
C SER A 793 -14.45 -33.34 -14.92
N VAL A 794 -14.15 -32.33 -15.72
CA VAL A 794 -15.02 -31.16 -15.91
C VAL A 794 -16.17 -31.54 -16.85
N THR A 795 -17.38 -31.25 -16.41
CA THR A 795 -18.63 -31.51 -17.14
C THR A 795 -19.24 -30.25 -17.75
N THR A 796 -18.86 -29.07 -17.24
CA THR A 796 -19.35 -27.77 -17.68
C THR A 796 -18.22 -26.74 -17.74
N HIS A 797 -18.02 -26.13 -18.90
CA HIS A 797 -17.06 -25.05 -19.15
C HIS A 797 -17.43 -24.34 -20.46
N GLU A 798 -17.20 -23.03 -20.59
CA GLU A 798 -17.53 -22.31 -21.82
C GLU A 798 -16.52 -21.20 -22.18
N ALA A 799 -15.97 -21.20 -23.40
CA ALA A 799 -14.98 -20.22 -23.82
C ALA A 799 -15.27 -19.61 -25.20
N TRP A 800 -14.93 -18.33 -25.39
CA TRP A 800 -15.20 -17.55 -26.61
C TRP A 800 -13.99 -16.72 -27.05
N GLY A 801 -13.60 -16.83 -28.33
CA GLY A 801 -12.57 -16.00 -28.96
C GLY A 801 -11.19 -16.33 -28.41
N VAL A 802 -10.68 -17.53 -28.68
CA VAL A 802 -9.50 -18.08 -27.99
C VAL A 802 -8.38 -18.46 -28.95
N GLY A 803 -7.19 -17.87 -28.76
CA GLY A 803 -6.01 -18.10 -29.62
C GLY A 803 -4.83 -18.71 -28.88
N SER A 804 -4.05 -19.53 -29.60
CA SER A 804 -2.73 -20.02 -29.16
C SER A 804 -1.75 -20.04 -30.34
N TYR A 805 -0.60 -19.38 -30.17
CA TYR A 805 0.39 -19.16 -31.22
C TYR A 805 1.68 -19.93 -30.93
N CYS A 806 2.50 -20.22 -31.94
CA CYS A 806 3.84 -20.76 -31.74
C CYS A 806 4.91 -20.04 -32.54
N TYR A 807 6.05 -19.82 -31.88
CA TYR A 807 7.28 -19.31 -32.48
C TYR A 807 8.47 -20.05 -31.85
N PHE A 808 8.60 -21.35 -32.16
CA PHE A 808 9.67 -22.22 -31.63
C PHE A 808 11.01 -21.87 -32.29
N ASN A 809 11.57 -20.70 -31.97
CA ASN A 809 12.75 -20.16 -32.65
C ASN A 809 14.07 -20.85 -32.25
N VAL A 810 14.11 -21.55 -31.11
CA VAL A 810 15.26 -22.35 -30.67
C VAL A 810 15.33 -23.70 -31.40
N ASP A 811 14.19 -24.35 -31.64
CA ASP A 811 14.07 -25.52 -32.52
C ASP A 811 12.78 -25.45 -33.37
N PRO A 812 12.85 -24.88 -34.58
CA PRO A 812 11.71 -24.80 -35.50
C PRO A 812 11.16 -26.15 -35.99
N SER A 813 11.75 -27.29 -35.60
CA SER A 813 11.19 -28.63 -35.87
C SER A 813 10.17 -29.09 -34.83
N ILE A 814 10.00 -28.35 -33.71
CA ILE A 814 9.04 -28.69 -32.65
C ILE A 814 7.60 -28.66 -33.17
N VAL A 815 6.83 -29.66 -32.72
CA VAL A 815 5.40 -29.77 -32.97
C VAL A 815 4.65 -29.85 -31.64
N ALA A 816 3.58 -29.05 -31.51
CA ALA A 816 2.54 -29.27 -30.53
C ALA A 816 1.41 -30.11 -31.15
N ASP A 817 0.83 -31.07 -30.42
CA ASP A 817 -0.30 -31.85 -30.92
C ASP A 817 -1.60 -31.04 -31.03
N ARG A 818 -1.76 -29.98 -30.21
CA ARG A 818 -2.95 -29.12 -30.14
C ARG A 818 -2.69 -27.81 -29.40
N GLY A 819 -3.44 -26.75 -29.72
CA GLY A 819 -3.50 -25.54 -28.90
C GLY A 819 -4.38 -25.72 -27.66
N PHE A 820 -5.52 -26.39 -27.80
CA PHE A 820 -6.51 -26.59 -26.74
C PHE A 820 -6.73 -28.09 -26.46
N GLU A 821 -6.85 -28.49 -25.19
CA GLU A 821 -7.10 -29.88 -24.77
C GLU A 821 -8.24 -29.95 -23.74
N VAL A 822 -9.34 -30.64 -24.07
CA VAL A 822 -10.58 -30.64 -23.27
C VAL A 822 -11.28 -31.99 -23.28
N PRO A 823 -12.11 -32.36 -22.29
CA PRO A 823 -13.02 -33.50 -22.41
C PRO A 823 -14.10 -33.23 -23.48
N ASN A 824 -14.32 -34.18 -24.37
CA ASN A 824 -15.45 -34.13 -25.31
C ASN A 824 -16.76 -34.46 -24.57
N THR A 825 -17.43 -33.44 -24.04
CA THR A 825 -18.72 -33.54 -23.35
C THR A 825 -19.59 -32.34 -23.71
N ALA A 826 -20.91 -32.54 -23.82
CA ALA A 826 -21.84 -31.52 -24.31
C ALA A 826 -21.91 -30.21 -23.48
N GLY A 827 -21.45 -30.24 -22.22
CA GLY A 827 -21.38 -29.06 -21.36
C GLY A 827 -20.05 -28.31 -21.41
N VAL A 828 -19.00 -28.87 -22.04
CA VAL A 828 -17.68 -28.23 -22.20
C VAL A 828 -17.58 -27.71 -23.63
N ARG A 829 -17.92 -26.43 -23.83
CA ARG A 829 -18.11 -25.81 -25.14
C ARG A 829 -17.10 -24.70 -25.40
N PHE A 830 -16.61 -24.61 -26.62
CA PHE A 830 -15.66 -23.59 -27.06
C PHE A 830 -16.14 -22.98 -28.37
N HIS A 831 -15.96 -21.66 -28.51
CA HIS A 831 -16.44 -20.87 -29.63
C HIS A 831 -15.31 -19.99 -30.16
N ASN A 832 -15.20 -19.89 -31.48
CA ASN A 832 -14.26 -19.01 -32.18
C ASN A 832 -12.80 -19.24 -31.73
N LEU A 833 -12.31 -20.46 -31.93
CA LEU A 833 -10.93 -20.87 -31.60
C LEU A 833 -10.00 -20.68 -32.80
N LEU A 834 -8.74 -20.36 -32.53
CA LEU A 834 -7.68 -20.35 -33.52
C LEU A 834 -6.32 -20.85 -33.01
N THR A 835 -5.48 -21.31 -33.92
CA THR A 835 -4.04 -21.50 -33.68
C THR A 835 -3.20 -20.93 -34.83
N VAL A 836 -2.01 -20.41 -34.54
CA VAL A 836 -1.13 -19.75 -35.53
C VAL A 836 0.32 -20.24 -35.37
N SER A 837 1.03 -20.44 -36.49
CA SER A 837 2.50 -20.61 -36.49
C SER A 837 3.12 -19.33 -37.04
N LEU A 838 3.95 -18.67 -36.23
CA LEU A 838 4.54 -17.37 -36.56
C LEU A 838 5.78 -17.57 -37.44
N GLY A 839 5.71 -17.12 -38.70
CA GLY A 839 6.80 -17.27 -39.68
C GLY A 839 7.20 -18.71 -39.99
N GLY A 840 6.40 -19.72 -39.60
CA GLY A 840 6.70 -21.14 -39.79
C GLY A 840 7.64 -21.75 -38.74
N ASN A 841 7.81 -21.11 -37.58
CA ASN A 841 8.68 -21.60 -36.50
C ASN A 841 7.97 -22.68 -35.68
N GLY A 842 8.03 -23.91 -36.18
CA GLY A 842 7.32 -25.09 -35.68
C GLY A 842 5.83 -25.11 -36.00
N VAL A 843 5.12 -26.11 -35.48
CA VAL A 843 3.74 -26.46 -35.90
C VAL A 843 2.84 -26.70 -34.71
N ILE A 844 1.59 -26.22 -34.77
CA ILE A 844 0.50 -26.71 -33.91
C ILE A 844 -0.40 -27.60 -34.77
N THR A 845 -0.48 -28.90 -34.47
CA THR A 845 -1.09 -29.91 -35.36
C THR A 845 -2.62 -29.80 -35.48
N ASN A 846 -3.28 -29.29 -34.43
CA ASN A 846 -4.72 -29.10 -34.35
C ASN A 846 -5.04 -27.84 -33.56
N VAL A 847 -6.19 -27.21 -33.83
CA VAL A 847 -6.69 -26.14 -32.95
C VAL A 847 -7.05 -26.74 -31.59
N ILE A 848 -8.01 -27.66 -31.55
CA ILE A 848 -8.52 -28.27 -30.32
C ILE A 848 -8.57 -29.80 -30.45
N ASN A 849 -8.02 -30.50 -29.46
CA ASN A 849 -7.92 -31.97 -29.41
C ASN A 849 -7.35 -32.62 -30.69
N THR A 850 -8.21 -32.97 -31.64
CA THR A 850 -7.90 -33.59 -32.94
C THR A 850 -8.71 -32.92 -34.07
N THR A 851 -8.97 -31.62 -33.94
CA THR A 851 -9.91 -30.86 -34.76
C THR A 851 -9.32 -29.49 -35.14
N GLY A 852 -9.61 -29.04 -36.37
CA GLY A 852 -9.11 -27.78 -36.96
C GLY A 852 -7.97 -27.99 -37.96
N GLY A 853 -7.09 -28.96 -37.72
CA GLY A 853 -5.89 -29.17 -38.55
C GLY A 853 -4.79 -28.14 -38.31
N PRO A 854 -3.65 -28.27 -39.03
CA PRO A 854 -2.39 -27.67 -38.57
C PRO A 854 -2.24 -26.19 -38.88
N ALA A 855 -1.78 -25.43 -37.88
CA ALA A 855 -1.18 -24.12 -38.08
C ALA A 855 0.33 -24.30 -38.37
N GLN A 856 0.75 -23.96 -39.57
CA GLN A 856 2.09 -24.27 -40.09
C GLN A 856 2.46 -23.38 -41.30
N GLY A 857 3.75 -23.32 -41.62
CA GLY A 857 4.26 -22.62 -42.80
C GLY A 857 4.50 -21.13 -42.62
N THR A 858 5.29 -20.53 -43.51
CA THR A 858 5.86 -19.19 -43.32
C THR A 858 4.86 -18.03 -43.49
N ALA A 859 3.68 -18.29 -44.05
CA ALA A 859 2.67 -17.27 -44.34
C ALA A 859 1.87 -16.79 -43.11
N THR A 860 2.07 -17.37 -41.93
CA THR A 860 1.42 -16.97 -40.66
C THR A 860 -0.13 -16.92 -40.77
N VAL A 861 -0.71 -17.97 -41.34
CA VAL A 861 -2.16 -18.10 -41.53
C VAL A 861 -2.78 -18.84 -40.34
N PRO A 862 -3.83 -18.30 -39.69
CA PRO A 862 -4.54 -19.02 -38.63
C PRO A 862 -5.27 -20.27 -39.14
N SER A 863 -5.17 -21.36 -38.36
CA SER A 863 -6.11 -22.47 -38.41
C SER A 863 -7.29 -22.18 -37.48
N TYR A 864 -8.52 -22.46 -37.90
CA TYR A 864 -9.75 -22.01 -37.23
C TYR A 864 -10.71 -23.16 -36.88
N VAL A 865 -11.37 -23.06 -35.72
CA VAL A 865 -12.55 -23.88 -35.35
C VAL A 865 -13.64 -22.97 -34.78
N VAL A 866 -14.82 -22.95 -35.39
CA VAL A 866 -15.89 -22.00 -35.01
C VAL A 866 -16.63 -22.46 -33.74
N ASN A 867 -16.86 -23.77 -33.58
CA ASN A 867 -17.49 -24.36 -32.39
C ASN A 867 -16.83 -25.71 -32.07
N TYR A 868 -16.82 -26.09 -30.80
CA TYR A 868 -16.41 -27.42 -30.31
C TYR A 868 -17.11 -27.76 -28.99
N PRO A 869 -17.46 -29.03 -28.70
CA PRO A 869 -17.57 -30.13 -29.67
C PRO A 869 -18.68 -29.89 -30.70
#